data_AF-A0A2S9XJT5-F1
#
_entry.id   AF-A0A2S9XJT5-F1
#
_cell.length_a   1.000
_cell.length_b   1.000
_cell.length_c   1.000
_cell.angle_alpha   90.00
_cell.angle_beta   90.00
_cell.angle_gamma   90.00
#
_symmetry.space_group_name_H-M   'P 1'
#
loop_
_entity.id
_entity.type
_entity.pdbx_description
1 polymer ?
#
loop_
_entity_poly.entity_id
_entity_poly.type
_entity_poly.pdbx_seq_one_letter_code
_entity_poly.pdbx_strand_id
1 'polypeptide(L)'
;MLELVAHAAGVSLEPRAAWEAAAEGLAGGRGDLLRSLGLAGRGAGLRLGSVAPEALVTGGAPSLTWIPGGRSGRFVVVLGRRGRKLELVVIDESGERRRRMSRGKLDAWLELEFGATELEAPRWLRAEPLLPLASLEARAVVGPEGRLGPLRRLLALARLERADLGVVFVYAVAIGGMSLAVPVAVQALVNTVAFGSVLQPLVVLSLLLALCLGFVAVLRVLQALVVEALQRRLFVDTAADFARRFPRLASEVRREYHAPELANRFFDVLTLQKAGATLLLDGLALALQMAVGMVLLAFYHPILLAFDLALLIAVALVVVVAGRGAVASSLEESKHKYAVAAWLEDLAASPLRFADAGARAFADARAELLIREWLRARGDHFTRLLRQLGGGVGLQAIASTALLGIGGWLVIRRQLTLGQLVAAELVVTAIGAGLGKLGKQLESFYDATASVAKIGKIVDMPLERGGGELLAGAGPLELVARDRQAGTELLALAPGDKLVLVGRSPARSELCDALFGLGDPAQLDLRVDGCALAGLDLEALRADVALVRGVELVAGSILDNLDPRLVPRDKAAIREVLELVGLRERVDALPEGLRSSLLPSGWPLREAEARRLMLAQALLRRPRLLILDGALDGLGLNAEAHARLLDHLFAADAPWTLVVITVSGDLGAERSEVVGPKARVLETTKTVSGDLGAERSEVVGPKARVLETTRTVSGDLGAERSEVVGPKARVLETTKTVSGDLGAERSEVVGPKARVLETTKTVSGDLGAERSEVVGPKARVLETTKTVSGDPQLRGRGDLDPRPS
;
A
#
# COMPACT_ATOMS: atom_id res chain seq x y z
N MET A 1 -7.07 -5.79 -27.36
CA MET A 1 -8.02 -4.85 -26.69
C MET A 1 -7.94 -4.98 -25.18
N LEU A 2 -8.28 -6.12 -24.58
CA LEU A 2 -8.24 -6.29 -23.11
C LEU A 2 -6.86 -5.99 -22.51
N GLU A 3 -5.77 -6.42 -23.16
CA GLU A 3 -4.41 -6.07 -22.75
C GLU A 3 -4.17 -4.57 -22.68
N LEU A 4 -4.54 -3.83 -23.75
CA LEU A 4 -4.40 -2.37 -23.82
C LEU A 4 -5.18 -1.68 -22.70
N VAL A 5 -6.42 -2.12 -22.48
CA VAL A 5 -7.31 -1.55 -21.47
C VAL A 5 -6.82 -1.90 -20.06
N ALA A 6 -6.36 -3.13 -19.83
CA ALA A 6 -5.79 -3.57 -18.57
C ALA A 6 -4.55 -2.78 -18.22
N HIS A 7 -3.63 -2.66 -19.18
CA HIS A 7 -2.40 -1.90 -19.00
C HIS A 7 -2.68 -0.42 -18.72
N ALA A 8 -3.62 0.19 -19.45
CA ALA A 8 -4.03 1.57 -19.22
C ALA A 8 -4.79 1.79 -17.91
N ALA A 9 -5.37 0.73 -17.32
CA ALA A 9 -5.95 0.76 -15.98
C ALA A 9 -4.93 0.40 -14.88
N GLY A 10 -3.66 0.14 -15.24
CA GLY A 10 -2.63 -0.29 -14.29
C GLY A 10 -2.80 -1.73 -13.80
N VAL A 11 -3.34 -2.62 -14.65
CA VAL A 11 -3.40 -4.08 -14.44
C VAL A 11 -2.46 -4.75 -15.43
N SER A 12 -1.49 -5.51 -14.93
CA SER A 12 -0.65 -6.35 -15.79
C SER A 12 -1.42 -7.60 -16.20
N LEU A 13 -1.56 -7.82 -17.50
CA LEU A 13 -2.32 -8.94 -18.06
C LEU A 13 -1.47 -9.64 -19.12
N GLU A 14 -1.15 -10.91 -18.89
CA GLU A 14 -0.42 -11.72 -19.89
C GLU A 14 -1.31 -12.01 -21.11
N PRO A 15 -0.73 -12.13 -22.33
CA PRO A 15 -1.52 -12.36 -23.54
C PRO A 15 -2.38 -13.62 -23.49
N ARG A 16 -1.87 -14.68 -22.88
CA ARG A 16 -2.62 -15.93 -22.71
C ARG A 16 -3.83 -15.75 -21.79
N ALA A 17 -3.64 -15.07 -20.66
CA ALA A 17 -4.72 -14.77 -19.71
C ALA A 17 -5.78 -13.84 -20.34
N ALA A 18 -5.33 -12.87 -21.15
CA ALA A 18 -6.23 -12.02 -21.92
C ALA A 18 -7.10 -12.81 -22.90
N TRP A 19 -6.52 -13.81 -23.57
CA TRP A 19 -7.23 -14.66 -24.51
C TRP A 19 -8.23 -15.58 -23.81
N GLU A 20 -7.83 -16.22 -22.71
CA GLU A 20 -8.70 -17.08 -21.89
C GLU A 20 -9.89 -16.28 -21.33
N ALA A 21 -9.64 -15.08 -20.78
CA ALA A 21 -10.70 -14.19 -20.31
C ALA A 21 -11.66 -13.75 -21.43
N ALA A 22 -11.14 -13.44 -22.62
CA ALA A 22 -11.97 -13.11 -23.78
C ALA A 22 -12.84 -14.29 -24.21
N ALA A 23 -12.28 -15.50 -24.26
CA ALA A 23 -12.99 -16.72 -24.65
C ALA A 23 -14.13 -17.05 -23.66
N GLU A 24 -13.86 -16.97 -22.35
CA GLU A 24 -14.87 -17.14 -21.31
C GLU A 24 -15.98 -16.10 -21.39
N GLY A 25 -15.62 -14.82 -21.62
CA GLY A 25 -16.60 -13.76 -21.78
C GLY A 25 -17.52 -13.97 -22.99
N LEU A 26 -16.96 -14.39 -24.13
CA LEU A 26 -17.73 -14.72 -25.33
C LEU A 26 -18.68 -15.90 -25.09
N ALA A 27 -18.20 -16.97 -24.44
CA ALA A 27 -19.01 -18.14 -24.11
C ALA A 27 -20.14 -17.81 -23.11
N GLY A 28 -19.85 -16.99 -22.09
CA GLY A 28 -20.78 -16.67 -21.01
C GLY A 28 -21.81 -15.57 -21.33
N GLY A 29 -21.52 -14.69 -22.30
CA GLY A 29 -22.40 -13.57 -22.65
C GLY A 29 -23.61 -13.93 -23.50
N ARG A 30 -23.66 -15.13 -24.09
CA ARG A 30 -24.79 -15.65 -24.91
C ARG A 30 -25.30 -14.65 -25.97
N GLY A 31 -24.38 -13.96 -26.64
CA GLY A 31 -24.70 -13.00 -27.71
C GLY A 31 -24.91 -11.55 -27.25
N ASP A 32 -24.97 -11.27 -25.96
CA ASP A 32 -24.92 -9.90 -25.43
C ASP A 32 -23.46 -9.46 -25.24
N LEU A 33 -23.02 -8.54 -26.10
CA LEU A 33 -21.65 -8.05 -26.09
C LEU A 33 -21.27 -7.31 -24.80
N LEU A 34 -22.18 -6.53 -24.20
CA LEU A 34 -21.88 -5.83 -22.95
C LEU A 34 -21.66 -6.81 -21.81
N ARG A 35 -22.47 -7.87 -21.79
CA ARG A 35 -22.30 -8.97 -20.85
C ARG A 35 -21.01 -9.75 -21.10
N SER A 36 -20.69 -10.02 -22.37
CA SER A 36 -19.41 -10.66 -22.75
C SER A 36 -18.21 -9.83 -22.36
N LEU A 37 -18.22 -8.52 -22.62
CA LEU A 37 -17.16 -7.60 -22.23
C LEU A 37 -17.05 -7.50 -20.72
N GLY A 38 -18.17 -7.43 -19.99
CA GLY A 38 -18.15 -7.41 -18.52
C GLY A 38 -17.62 -8.71 -17.90
N LEU A 39 -17.86 -9.87 -18.53
CA LEU A 39 -17.29 -11.15 -18.10
C LEU A 39 -15.81 -11.26 -18.45
N ALA A 40 -15.44 -10.88 -19.68
CA ALA A 40 -14.05 -10.87 -20.14
C ALA A 40 -13.20 -9.87 -19.34
N GLY A 41 -13.75 -8.70 -19.03
CA GLY A 41 -13.14 -7.72 -18.13
C GLY A 41 -12.86 -8.33 -16.77
N ARG A 42 -13.83 -9.03 -16.17
CA ARG A 42 -13.62 -9.70 -14.87
C ARG A 42 -12.53 -10.76 -14.92
N GLY A 43 -12.51 -11.60 -15.95
CA GLY A 43 -11.44 -12.58 -16.17
C GLY A 43 -10.07 -11.93 -16.35
N ALA A 44 -10.04 -10.72 -16.93
CA ALA A 44 -8.85 -9.90 -17.10
C ALA A 44 -8.49 -9.04 -15.85
N GLY A 45 -9.19 -9.20 -14.73
CA GLY A 45 -8.94 -8.40 -13.52
C GLY A 45 -9.41 -6.95 -13.62
N LEU A 46 -10.42 -6.67 -14.46
CA LEU A 46 -11.01 -5.36 -14.69
C LEU A 46 -12.50 -5.33 -14.36
N ARG A 47 -12.94 -4.22 -13.76
CA ARG A 47 -14.35 -3.86 -13.63
C ARG A 47 -14.71 -2.92 -14.78
N LEU A 48 -15.57 -3.38 -15.67
CA LEU A 48 -16.16 -2.55 -16.72
C LEU A 48 -17.49 -1.99 -16.24
N GLY A 49 -17.56 -0.68 -15.98
CA GLY A 49 -18.76 0.03 -15.55
C GLY A 49 -19.27 0.99 -16.62
N SER A 50 -20.59 1.13 -16.77
CA SER A 50 -21.14 2.11 -17.71
C SER A 50 -20.80 3.54 -17.29
N VAL A 51 -20.35 4.35 -18.24
CA VAL A 51 -20.03 5.76 -18.03
C VAL A 51 -20.82 6.62 -19.01
N ALA A 52 -21.39 7.72 -18.53
CA ALA A 52 -22.02 8.70 -19.41
C ALA A 52 -20.97 9.29 -20.36
N PRO A 53 -21.31 9.62 -21.61
CA PRO A 53 -20.37 10.26 -22.55
C PRO A 53 -19.72 11.53 -21.98
N GLU A 54 -20.42 12.23 -21.08
CA GLU A 54 -19.92 13.39 -20.35
C GLU A 54 -18.78 13.09 -19.37
N ALA A 55 -18.75 11.86 -18.85
CA ALA A 55 -17.80 11.40 -17.85
C ALA A 55 -16.66 10.54 -18.45
N LEU A 56 -16.52 10.49 -19.78
CA LEU A 56 -15.44 9.77 -20.48
C LEU A 56 -14.02 10.18 -20.06
N VAL A 57 -13.91 11.30 -19.35
CA VAL A 57 -12.65 12.00 -19.07
C VAL A 57 -12.49 12.35 -17.58
N THR A 58 -13.57 12.38 -16.80
CA THR A 58 -13.57 12.96 -15.45
C THR A 58 -13.10 12.01 -14.34
N GLY A 59 -12.60 10.81 -14.68
CA GLY A 59 -12.25 9.83 -13.65
C GLY A 59 -11.18 8.83 -14.06
N GLY A 60 -10.35 9.19 -15.04
CA GLY A 60 -9.00 8.68 -15.09
C GLY A 60 -8.73 7.22 -15.49
N ALA A 61 -9.77 6.41 -15.56
CA ALA A 61 -9.70 5.05 -16.08
C ALA A 61 -9.98 5.03 -17.60
N PRO A 62 -9.28 4.17 -18.36
CA PRO A 62 -9.51 4.03 -19.79
C PRO A 62 -10.97 3.64 -20.04
N SER A 63 -11.57 4.28 -21.03
CA SER A 63 -12.97 4.04 -21.39
C SER A 63 -13.02 3.40 -22.76
N LEU A 64 -13.77 2.33 -22.92
CA LEU A 64 -13.92 1.61 -24.17
C LEU A 64 -15.38 1.60 -24.60
N THR A 65 -15.60 1.59 -25.91
CA THR A 65 -16.89 1.29 -26.50
C THR A 65 -16.69 0.34 -27.67
N TRP A 66 -17.73 -0.41 -27.99
CA TRP A 66 -17.78 -1.22 -29.19
C TRP A 66 -18.80 -0.63 -30.13
N ILE A 67 -18.41 -0.54 -31.40
CA ILE A 67 -19.23 0.02 -32.44
C ILE A 67 -19.49 -1.06 -33.49
N PRO A 68 -20.75 -1.46 -33.70
CA PRO A 68 -21.10 -2.39 -34.76
C PRO A 68 -20.87 -1.73 -36.13
N GLY A 69 -20.23 -2.44 -37.05
CA GLY A 69 -20.03 -1.98 -38.42
C GLY A 69 -19.37 -3.04 -39.31
N GLY A 70 -19.95 -3.30 -40.49
CA GLY A 70 -19.41 -4.23 -41.51
C GLY A 70 -19.22 -5.69 -41.04
N ARG A 71 -18.31 -6.42 -41.71
CA ARG A 71 -18.01 -7.86 -41.43
C ARG A 71 -17.37 -8.12 -40.06
N SER A 72 -16.86 -7.09 -39.38
CA SER A 72 -16.20 -7.18 -38.07
C SER A 72 -16.30 -5.84 -37.33
N GLY A 73 -17.06 -5.77 -36.24
CA GLY A 73 -17.20 -4.53 -35.45
C GLY A 73 -15.86 -3.99 -34.93
N ARG A 74 -15.84 -2.73 -34.50
CA ARG A 74 -14.61 -2.04 -34.07
C ARG A 74 -14.66 -1.70 -32.59
N PHE A 75 -13.51 -1.77 -31.91
CA PHE A 75 -13.35 -1.26 -30.55
C PHE A 75 -12.71 0.12 -30.58
N VAL A 76 -13.27 1.05 -29.82
CA VAL A 76 -12.70 2.38 -29.59
C VAL A 76 -12.36 2.51 -28.12
N VAL A 77 -11.08 2.73 -27.82
CA VAL A 77 -10.56 2.90 -26.45
C VAL A 77 -10.04 4.32 -26.28
N VAL A 78 -10.61 5.07 -25.36
CA VAL A 78 -10.12 6.37 -24.88
C VAL A 78 -9.16 6.11 -23.73
N LEU A 79 -7.90 6.48 -23.90
CA LEU A 79 -6.86 6.30 -22.88
C LEU A 79 -6.81 7.47 -21.89
N GLY A 80 -7.22 8.66 -22.32
CA GLY A 80 -7.23 9.87 -21.48
C GLY A 80 -7.35 11.15 -22.29
N ARG A 81 -7.08 12.29 -21.63
CA ARG A 81 -7.10 13.62 -22.25
C ARG A 81 -5.72 14.26 -22.20
N ARG A 82 -5.36 14.93 -23.30
CA ARG A 82 -4.16 15.76 -23.42
C ARG A 82 -4.57 17.14 -23.92
N GLY A 83 -4.60 18.14 -23.04
CA GLY A 83 -5.16 19.47 -23.33
C GLY A 83 -6.65 19.42 -23.67
N ARG A 84 -7.06 19.97 -24.83
CA ARG A 84 -8.46 19.93 -25.31
C ARG A 84 -8.79 18.71 -26.19
N LYS A 85 -7.83 17.81 -26.44
CA LYS A 85 -8.00 16.65 -27.32
C LYS A 85 -7.93 15.35 -26.51
N LEU A 86 -8.71 14.37 -26.95
CA LEU A 86 -8.72 13.01 -26.43
C LEU A 86 -7.70 12.16 -27.18
N GLU A 87 -7.03 11.27 -26.47
CA GLU A 87 -6.16 10.25 -27.07
C GLU A 87 -6.91 8.93 -27.13
N LEU A 88 -7.09 8.42 -28.35
CA LEU A 88 -7.92 7.26 -28.62
C LEU A 88 -7.15 6.22 -29.44
N VAL A 89 -7.52 4.97 -29.24
CA VAL A 89 -7.05 3.82 -29.98
C VAL A 89 -8.24 3.11 -30.59
N VAL A 90 -8.25 2.97 -31.91
CA VAL A 90 -9.25 2.22 -32.66
C VAL A 90 -8.63 0.87 -33.01
N ILE A 91 -9.31 -0.22 -32.65
CA ILE A 91 -8.88 -1.59 -32.89
C ILE A 91 -9.92 -2.28 -33.76
N ASP A 92 -9.50 -2.77 -34.92
CA ASP A 92 -10.31 -3.54 -35.86
C ASP A 92 -9.48 -4.68 -36.49
N GLU A 93 -10.04 -5.41 -37.48
CA GLU A 93 -9.33 -6.50 -38.18
C GLU A 93 -8.03 -6.06 -38.85
N SER A 94 -7.86 -4.77 -39.16
CA SER A 94 -6.66 -4.23 -39.78
C SER A 94 -5.58 -3.82 -38.77
N GLY A 95 -5.84 -3.96 -37.47
CA GLY A 95 -4.88 -3.71 -36.38
C GLY A 95 -5.21 -2.50 -35.50
N GLU A 96 -4.19 -2.03 -34.76
CA GLU A 96 -4.30 -0.89 -33.83
C GLU A 96 -4.01 0.44 -34.56
N ARG A 97 -4.93 1.41 -34.48
CA ARG A 97 -4.74 2.77 -35.00
C ARG A 97 -4.97 3.82 -33.92
N ARG A 98 -3.93 4.61 -33.59
CA ARG A 98 -4.03 5.72 -32.64
C ARG A 98 -4.50 7.01 -33.32
N ARG A 99 -5.47 7.71 -32.71
CA ARG A 99 -6.00 9.00 -33.19
C ARG A 99 -6.08 10.00 -32.05
N ARG A 100 -6.01 11.30 -32.41
CA ARG A 100 -6.23 12.41 -31.48
C ARG A 100 -7.27 13.37 -32.03
N MET A 101 -8.33 13.62 -31.28
CA MET A 101 -9.41 14.51 -31.71
C MET A 101 -10.05 15.22 -30.52
N SER A 102 -10.62 16.42 -30.75
CA SER A 102 -11.40 17.11 -29.72
C SER A 102 -12.71 16.36 -29.46
N ARG A 103 -13.33 16.56 -28.30
CA ARG A 103 -14.61 15.91 -27.97
C ARG A 103 -15.69 16.13 -29.03
N GLY A 104 -15.94 17.37 -29.44
CA GLY A 104 -16.90 17.64 -30.51
C GLY A 104 -16.53 17.04 -31.88
N LYS A 105 -15.23 16.79 -32.15
CA LYS A 105 -14.81 16.04 -33.35
C LYS A 105 -14.95 14.54 -33.17
N LEU A 106 -14.84 14.02 -31.95
CA LEU A 106 -15.14 12.62 -31.63
C LEU A 106 -16.61 12.37 -31.85
N ASP A 107 -17.48 13.23 -31.32
CA ASP A 107 -18.93 13.09 -31.48
C ASP A 107 -19.31 13.17 -32.96
N ALA A 108 -18.80 14.18 -33.69
CA ALA A 108 -19.02 14.29 -35.13
C ALA A 108 -18.40 13.13 -35.93
N TRP A 109 -17.24 12.59 -35.52
CA TRP A 109 -16.60 11.44 -36.17
C TRP A 109 -17.38 10.15 -35.93
N LEU A 110 -17.91 9.97 -34.71
CA LEU A 110 -18.80 8.87 -34.38
C LEU A 110 -20.11 8.97 -35.19
N GLU A 111 -20.66 10.18 -35.35
CA GLU A 111 -21.83 10.40 -36.20
C GLU A 111 -21.53 10.18 -37.70
N LEU A 112 -20.36 10.59 -38.19
CA LEU A 112 -19.98 10.45 -39.60
C LEU A 112 -19.56 9.04 -40.01
N GLU A 113 -18.77 8.34 -39.18
CA GLU A 113 -18.36 6.96 -39.48
C GLU A 113 -19.50 5.96 -39.29
N PHE A 114 -20.51 6.29 -38.48
CA PHE A 114 -21.51 5.31 -38.02
C PHE A 114 -22.98 5.74 -38.19
N GLY A 115 -23.25 6.90 -38.79
CA GLY A 115 -24.61 7.40 -39.03
C GLY A 115 -25.33 6.74 -40.20
N ALA A 116 -26.29 5.86 -39.89
CA ALA A 116 -27.52 5.49 -40.65
C ALA A 116 -28.09 4.11 -40.25
N THR A 117 -27.55 3.44 -39.22
CA THR A 117 -28.21 2.29 -38.60
C THR A 117 -28.80 2.72 -37.26
N GLU A 118 -30.07 2.39 -37.02
CA GLU A 118 -30.91 2.65 -35.84
C GLU A 118 -30.31 2.10 -34.52
N LEU A 119 -29.11 2.51 -34.14
CA LEU A 119 -28.45 2.07 -32.92
C LEU A 119 -28.40 3.23 -31.93
N GLU A 120 -28.91 2.95 -30.72
CA GLU A 120 -28.76 3.78 -29.53
C GLU A 120 -27.31 4.31 -29.41
N ALA A 121 -27.15 5.53 -28.87
CA ALA A 121 -25.85 6.14 -28.65
C ALA A 121 -24.83 5.14 -28.04
N PRO A 122 -23.56 5.15 -28.50
CA PRO A 122 -22.57 4.15 -28.09
C PRO A 122 -22.44 4.12 -26.57
N ARG A 123 -22.72 2.95 -25.99
CA ARG A 123 -22.56 2.73 -24.55
C ARG A 123 -21.09 2.64 -24.23
N TRP A 124 -20.62 3.55 -23.38
CA TRP A 124 -19.23 3.60 -22.94
C TRP A 124 -19.05 2.82 -21.65
N LEU A 125 -17.96 2.06 -21.59
CA LEU A 125 -17.55 1.26 -20.45
C LEU A 125 -16.21 1.79 -19.93
N ARG A 126 -16.17 2.24 -18.68
CA ARG A 126 -14.94 2.58 -17.97
C ARG A 126 -14.32 1.32 -17.39
N ALA A 127 -13.02 1.13 -17.58
CA ALA A 127 -12.28 0.00 -17.06
C ALA A 127 -11.44 0.38 -15.85
N GLU A 128 -11.84 -0.09 -14.69
CA GLU A 128 -11.11 0.07 -13.44
C GLU A 128 -10.48 -1.25 -13.01
N PRO A 129 -9.36 -1.26 -12.28
CA PRO A 129 -8.82 -2.46 -11.66
C PRO A 129 -9.87 -3.14 -10.79
N LEU A 130 -10.16 -4.40 -11.06
CA LEU A 130 -11.07 -5.20 -10.24
C LEU A 130 -10.35 -5.58 -8.95
N LEU A 131 -10.51 -4.77 -7.91
CA LEU A 131 -10.13 -5.15 -6.56
C LEU A 131 -11.04 -6.32 -6.12
N PRO A 132 -10.49 -7.53 -5.84
CA PRO A 132 -11.29 -8.71 -5.52
C PRO A 132 -12.26 -8.46 -4.35
N LEU A 133 -11.88 -7.60 -3.39
CA LEU A 133 -12.70 -7.25 -2.24
C LEU A 133 -13.52 -5.97 -2.43
N ALA A 134 -13.62 -5.41 -3.65
CA ALA A 134 -14.36 -4.18 -3.93
C ALA A 134 -15.84 -4.24 -3.49
N SER A 135 -16.47 -5.42 -3.54
CA SER A 135 -17.84 -5.61 -3.06
C SER A 135 -17.99 -5.54 -1.53
N LEU A 136 -16.89 -5.57 -0.79
CA LEU A 136 -16.83 -5.46 0.68
C LEU A 136 -16.50 -4.04 1.15
N GLU A 137 -16.23 -3.11 0.24
CA GLU A 137 -16.03 -1.69 0.55
C GLU A 137 -17.29 -1.11 1.19
N ALA A 138 -17.11 -0.32 2.25
CA ALA A 138 -18.20 0.39 2.92
C ALA A 138 -19.07 1.19 1.95
N ARG A 139 -18.44 1.85 0.97
CA ARG A 139 -19.11 2.62 -0.09
C ARG A 139 -20.00 1.76 -0.98
N ALA A 140 -19.61 0.51 -1.24
CA ALA A 140 -20.35 -0.43 -2.08
C ALA A 140 -21.56 -1.05 -1.34
N VAL A 141 -21.55 -1.12 -0.01
CA VAL A 141 -22.57 -1.82 0.78
C VAL A 141 -23.54 -0.88 1.50
N VAL A 142 -23.10 0.31 1.95
CA VAL A 142 -23.93 1.24 2.76
C VAL A 142 -24.03 2.63 2.11
N GLY A 143 -23.19 2.94 1.11
CA GLY A 143 -23.13 4.27 0.48
C GLY A 143 -21.97 5.13 1.01
N PRO A 144 -21.81 6.37 0.52
CA PRO A 144 -20.58 7.17 0.63
C PRO A 144 -20.14 7.54 2.07
N GLU A 145 -21.05 7.52 3.06
CA GLU A 145 -20.77 7.96 4.45
C GLU A 145 -20.91 6.86 5.52
N GLY A 146 -21.30 5.63 5.15
CA GLY A 146 -21.60 4.57 6.13
C GLY A 146 -20.39 3.74 6.53
N ARG A 147 -20.09 3.62 7.83
CA ARG A 147 -19.16 2.58 8.33
C ARG A 147 -19.88 1.22 8.38
N LEU A 148 -19.27 0.18 7.81
CA LEU A 148 -19.81 -1.19 7.89
C LEU A 148 -19.57 -1.77 9.29
N GLY A 149 -20.65 -2.17 9.96
CA GLY A 149 -20.54 -3.01 11.16
C GLY A 149 -19.91 -4.37 10.85
N PRO A 150 -19.15 -4.99 11.78
CA PRO A 150 -18.45 -6.26 11.56
C PRO A 150 -19.36 -7.38 11.04
N LEU A 151 -20.56 -7.51 11.61
CA LEU A 151 -21.55 -8.52 11.21
C LEU A 151 -22.08 -8.32 9.79
N ARG A 152 -22.33 -7.07 9.38
CA ARG A 152 -22.79 -6.76 8.03
C ARG A 152 -21.73 -7.12 7.00
N ARG A 153 -20.45 -6.92 7.33
CA ARG A 153 -19.33 -7.27 6.46
C ARG A 153 -19.12 -8.77 6.35
N LEU A 154 -19.26 -9.52 7.46
CA LEU A 154 -19.26 -10.98 7.43
C LEU A 154 -20.40 -11.53 6.55
N LEU A 155 -21.59 -10.94 6.64
CA LEU A 155 -22.72 -11.30 5.78
C LEU A 155 -22.47 -10.93 4.31
N ALA A 156 -21.80 -9.82 4.02
CA ALA A 156 -21.43 -9.46 2.66
C ALA A 156 -20.42 -10.46 2.05
N LEU A 157 -19.45 -10.91 2.85
CA LEU A 157 -18.51 -11.97 2.46
C LEU A 157 -19.25 -13.30 2.21
N ALA A 158 -20.15 -13.68 3.12
CA ALA A 158 -20.97 -14.89 2.94
C ALA A 158 -21.88 -14.83 1.70
N ARG A 159 -22.38 -13.65 1.34
CA ARG A 159 -23.19 -13.47 0.12
C ARG A 159 -22.38 -13.66 -1.16
N LEU A 160 -21.10 -13.28 -1.16
CA LEU A 160 -20.20 -13.50 -2.29
C LEU A 160 -20.07 -15.00 -2.61
N GLU A 161 -20.02 -15.81 -1.55
CA GLU A 161 -19.74 -17.26 -1.60
C GLU A 161 -21.01 -18.11 -1.42
N ARG A 162 -22.19 -17.55 -1.72
CA ARG A 162 -23.50 -18.18 -1.44
C ARG A 162 -23.70 -19.56 -2.09
N ALA A 163 -23.06 -19.81 -3.23
CA ALA A 163 -23.20 -21.08 -3.95
C ALA A 163 -22.49 -22.22 -3.20
N ASP A 164 -21.22 -22.00 -2.86
CA ASP A 164 -20.41 -22.98 -2.12
C ASP A 164 -20.94 -23.14 -0.69
N LEU A 165 -21.35 -22.06 -0.02
CA LEU A 165 -22.01 -22.12 1.28
C LEU A 165 -23.32 -22.90 1.24
N GLY A 166 -24.08 -22.80 0.13
CA GLY A 166 -25.28 -23.60 -0.09
C GLY A 166 -24.95 -25.10 -0.16
N VAL A 167 -23.89 -25.48 -0.87
CA VAL A 167 -23.43 -26.89 -0.95
C VAL A 167 -22.98 -27.39 0.42
N VAL A 168 -22.20 -26.60 1.16
CA VAL A 168 -21.78 -26.93 2.53
C VAL A 168 -22.99 -27.14 3.44
N PHE A 169 -24.02 -26.29 3.31
CA PHE A 169 -25.25 -26.42 4.07
C PHE A 169 -26.01 -27.70 3.74
N VAL A 170 -26.14 -28.05 2.45
CA VAL A 170 -26.78 -29.29 2.02
C VAL A 170 -26.06 -30.52 2.59
N TYR A 171 -24.73 -30.56 2.52
CA TYR A 171 -23.96 -31.66 3.11
C TYR A 171 -24.13 -31.72 4.62
N ALA A 172 -24.11 -30.57 5.32
CA ALA A 172 -24.31 -30.54 6.75
C ALA A 172 -25.70 -31.05 7.16
N VAL A 173 -26.76 -30.71 6.40
CA VAL A 173 -28.12 -31.23 6.63
C VAL A 173 -28.16 -32.75 6.44
N ALA A 174 -27.55 -33.27 5.37
CA ALA A 174 -27.46 -34.70 5.14
C ALA A 174 -26.68 -35.43 6.25
N ILE A 175 -25.54 -34.87 6.68
CA ILE A 175 -24.74 -35.39 7.80
C ILE A 175 -25.54 -35.36 9.12
N GLY A 176 -26.20 -34.23 9.41
CA GLY A 176 -27.02 -34.03 10.60
C GLY A 176 -28.20 -35.01 10.66
N GLY A 177 -28.93 -35.18 9.56
CA GLY A 177 -30.01 -36.17 9.48
C GLY A 177 -29.51 -37.61 9.67
N MET A 178 -28.42 -37.97 8.99
CA MET A 178 -27.81 -39.31 9.10
C MET A 178 -27.14 -39.55 10.46
N SER A 179 -26.89 -38.52 11.27
CA SER A 179 -26.33 -38.67 12.61
C SER A 179 -27.26 -39.47 13.55
N LEU A 180 -28.56 -39.53 13.25
CA LEU A 180 -29.53 -40.36 13.97
C LEU A 180 -29.39 -41.86 13.68
N ALA A 181 -28.63 -42.26 12.64
CA ALA A 181 -28.47 -43.66 12.28
C ALA A 181 -27.93 -44.49 13.46
N VAL A 182 -26.99 -43.93 14.25
CA VAL A 182 -26.42 -44.62 15.42
C VAL A 182 -27.46 -44.79 16.54
N PRO A 183 -28.12 -43.73 17.08
CA PRO A 183 -29.18 -43.91 18.08
C PRO A 183 -30.29 -44.86 17.65
N VAL A 184 -30.79 -44.73 16.42
CA VAL A 184 -31.90 -45.55 15.91
C VAL A 184 -31.49 -47.00 15.73
N ALA A 185 -30.28 -47.26 15.20
CA ALA A 185 -29.76 -48.63 15.09
C ALA A 185 -29.54 -49.27 16.46
N VAL A 186 -28.97 -48.53 17.43
CA VAL A 186 -28.80 -49.05 18.80
C VAL A 186 -30.16 -49.34 19.45
N GLN A 187 -31.17 -48.47 19.27
CA GLN A 187 -32.53 -48.74 19.74
C GLN A 187 -33.11 -50.01 19.13
N ALA A 188 -33.03 -50.15 17.81
CA ALA A 188 -33.57 -51.31 17.11
C ALA A 188 -32.87 -52.58 17.61
N LEU A 189 -31.54 -52.52 17.77
CA LEU A 189 -30.72 -53.60 18.30
C LEU A 189 -31.13 -54.00 19.74
N VAL A 190 -31.21 -53.05 20.66
CA VAL A 190 -31.60 -53.31 22.06
C VAL A 190 -33.01 -53.90 22.11
N ASN A 191 -33.95 -53.37 21.34
CA ASN A 191 -35.31 -53.89 21.27
C ASN A 191 -35.38 -55.30 20.65
N THR A 192 -34.48 -55.67 19.73
CA THR A 192 -34.49 -57.03 19.14
C THR A 192 -33.79 -58.05 20.04
N VAL A 193 -32.63 -57.70 20.58
CA VAL A 193 -31.84 -58.59 21.44
C VAL A 193 -32.50 -58.83 22.78
N ALA A 194 -33.11 -57.80 23.40
CA ALA A 194 -33.76 -57.92 24.71
C ALA A 194 -34.96 -58.87 24.71
N PHE A 195 -35.56 -59.13 23.54
CA PHE A 195 -36.72 -60.02 23.40
C PHE A 195 -36.38 -61.37 22.75
N GLY A 196 -35.09 -61.72 22.67
CA GLY A 196 -34.60 -63.02 22.18
C GLY A 196 -34.68 -63.15 20.66
N SER A 197 -33.61 -62.75 19.95
CA SER A 197 -33.57 -62.76 18.48
C SER A 197 -32.42 -63.55 17.86
N VAL A 198 -32.70 -64.02 16.64
CA VAL A 198 -31.85 -64.72 15.67
C VAL A 198 -30.73 -63.81 15.12
N LEU A 199 -29.63 -64.37 14.61
CA LEU A 199 -28.45 -63.64 14.11
C LEU A 199 -28.74 -62.70 12.91
N GLN A 200 -29.80 -62.99 12.12
CA GLN A 200 -30.04 -62.35 10.83
C GLN A 200 -30.39 -60.84 10.93
N PRO A 201 -31.35 -60.36 11.75
CA PRO A 201 -31.64 -58.93 11.88
C PRO A 201 -30.46 -58.09 12.38
N LEU A 202 -29.63 -58.66 13.26
CA LEU A 202 -28.41 -58.02 13.76
C LEU A 202 -27.42 -57.73 12.62
N VAL A 203 -27.17 -58.71 11.75
CA VAL A 203 -26.25 -58.55 10.61
C VAL A 203 -26.79 -57.51 9.63
N VAL A 204 -28.09 -57.55 9.30
CA VAL A 204 -28.71 -56.58 8.39
C VAL A 204 -28.62 -55.15 8.94
N LEU A 205 -28.94 -54.97 10.22
CA LEU A 205 -28.89 -53.66 10.86
C LEU A 205 -27.46 -53.12 10.96
N SER A 206 -26.49 -53.98 11.22
CA SER A 206 -25.07 -53.63 11.27
C SER A 206 -24.54 -53.22 9.90
N LEU A 207 -24.91 -53.94 8.83
CA LEU A 207 -24.55 -53.60 7.45
C LEU A 207 -25.19 -52.28 7.01
N LEU A 208 -26.47 -52.06 7.36
CA LEU A 208 -27.16 -50.80 7.08
C LEU A 208 -26.50 -49.63 7.82
N LEU A 209 -26.18 -49.81 9.10
CA LEU A 209 -25.46 -48.81 9.89
C LEU A 209 -24.09 -48.51 9.30
N ALA A 210 -23.33 -49.54 8.90
CA ALA A 210 -22.03 -49.37 8.25
C ALA A 210 -22.14 -48.59 6.93
N LEU A 211 -23.17 -48.87 6.12
CA LEU A 211 -23.43 -48.12 4.88
C LEU A 211 -23.78 -46.65 5.16
N CYS A 212 -24.66 -46.38 6.13
CA CYS A 212 -25.01 -45.02 6.54
C CYS A 212 -23.78 -44.25 7.05
N LEU A 213 -22.96 -44.87 7.91
CA LEU A 213 -21.74 -44.25 8.43
C LEU A 213 -20.69 -44.04 7.34
N GLY A 214 -20.55 -44.98 6.41
CA GLY A 214 -19.69 -44.83 5.24
C GLY A 214 -20.12 -43.66 4.35
N PHE A 215 -21.42 -43.51 4.11
CA PHE A 215 -21.97 -42.38 3.38
C PHE A 215 -21.73 -41.04 4.10
N VAL A 216 -21.93 -40.98 5.43
CA VAL A 216 -21.60 -39.79 6.24
C VAL A 216 -20.12 -39.45 6.17
N ALA A 217 -19.23 -40.45 6.19
CA ALA A 217 -17.80 -40.22 6.07
C ALA A 217 -17.44 -39.60 4.71
N VAL A 218 -18.01 -40.13 3.62
CA VAL A 218 -17.84 -39.55 2.27
C VAL A 218 -18.35 -38.11 2.22
N LEU A 219 -19.56 -37.84 2.73
CA LEU A 219 -20.11 -36.48 2.76
C LEU A 219 -19.23 -35.51 3.56
N ARG A 220 -18.69 -35.93 4.70
CA ARG A 220 -17.76 -35.10 5.49
C ARG A 220 -16.49 -34.76 4.73
N VAL A 221 -15.93 -35.71 3.98
CA VAL A 221 -14.77 -35.46 3.13
C VAL A 221 -15.12 -34.48 2.01
N LEU A 222 -16.26 -34.67 1.33
CA LEU A 222 -16.72 -33.74 0.28
C LEU A 222 -16.97 -32.34 0.84
N GLN A 223 -17.57 -32.23 2.03
CA GLN A 223 -17.79 -30.96 2.72
C GLN A 223 -16.46 -30.26 3.05
N ALA A 224 -15.47 -31.01 3.53
CA ALA A 224 -14.13 -30.48 3.81
C ALA A 224 -13.43 -29.97 2.53
N LEU A 225 -13.59 -30.66 1.40
CA LEU A 225 -13.03 -30.21 0.11
C LEU A 225 -13.64 -28.88 -0.37
N VAL A 226 -14.94 -28.67 -0.18
CA VAL A 226 -15.60 -27.41 -0.52
C VAL A 226 -15.13 -26.28 0.40
N VAL A 227 -15.02 -26.54 1.70
CA VAL A 227 -14.52 -25.55 2.67
C VAL A 227 -13.05 -25.19 2.40
N GLU A 228 -12.20 -26.15 2.02
CA GLU A 228 -10.81 -25.91 1.62
C GLU A 228 -10.73 -25.06 0.33
N ALA A 229 -11.62 -25.28 -0.63
CA ALA A 229 -11.71 -24.43 -1.82
C ALA A 229 -12.08 -22.99 -1.47
N LEU A 230 -13.04 -22.79 -0.56
CA LEU A 230 -13.44 -21.48 -0.04
C LEU A 230 -12.27 -20.77 0.66
N GLN A 231 -11.52 -21.49 1.50
CA GLN A 231 -10.34 -20.95 2.20
C GLN A 231 -9.27 -20.49 1.20
N ARG A 232 -8.95 -21.31 0.19
CA ARG A 232 -7.96 -20.95 -0.84
C ARG A 232 -8.38 -19.71 -1.63
N ARG A 233 -9.65 -19.61 -2.05
CA ARG A 233 -10.18 -18.41 -2.72
C ARG A 233 -10.01 -17.16 -1.86
N LEU A 234 -10.47 -17.22 -0.60
CA LEU A 234 -10.37 -16.11 0.34
C LEU A 234 -8.92 -15.61 0.50
N PHE A 235 -7.95 -16.52 0.58
CA PHE A 235 -6.53 -16.16 0.67
C PHE A 235 -6.03 -15.46 -0.59
N VAL A 236 -6.27 -16.06 -1.76
CA VAL A 236 -5.83 -15.53 -3.05
C VAL A 236 -6.44 -14.15 -3.30
N ASP A 237 -7.74 -14.00 -3.07
CA ASP A 237 -8.46 -12.75 -3.29
C ASP A 237 -7.96 -11.64 -2.36
N THR A 238 -7.77 -11.94 -1.06
CA THR A 238 -7.26 -10.94 -0.11
C THR A 238 -5.81 -10.57 -0.40
N ALA A 239 -4.96 -11.55 -0.71
CA ALA A 239 -3.56 -11.30 -1.07
C ALA A 239 -3.45 -10.45 -2.34
N ALA A 240 -4.24 -10.79 -3.36
CA ALA A 240 -4.28 -10.04 -4.61
C ALA A 240 -4.84 -8.62 -4.43
N ASP A 241 -5.85 -8.43 -3.57
CA ASP A 241 -6.36 -7.10 -3.23
C ASP A 241 -5.29 -6.27 -2.54
N PHE A 242 -4.66 -6.80 -1.48
CA PHE A 242 -3.64 -6.08 -0.70
C PHE A 242 -2.42 -5.73 -1.56
N ALA A 243 -1.95 -6.65 -2.41
CA ALA A 243 -0.84 -6.41 -3.32
C ALA A 243 -1.11 -5.24 -4.30
N ARG A 244 -2.36 -5.08 -4.76
CA ARG A 244 -2.75 -3.96 -5.64
C ARG A 244 -3.08 -2.68 -4.87
N ARG A 245 -3.51 -2.82 -3.61
CA ARG A 245 -3.98 -1.72 -2.77
C ARG A 245 -2.84 -0.98 -2.08
N PHE A 246 -1.85 -1.68 -1.51
CA PHE A 246 -0.75 -1.05 -0.77
C PHE A 246 0.01 0.02 -1.56
N PRO A 247 0.44 -0.22 -2.81
CA PRO A 247 1.13 0.79 -3.60
C PRO A 247 0.26 2.02 -3.92
N ARG A 248 -1.07 1.85 -3.87
CA ARG A 248 -2.06 2.88 -4.22
C ARG A 248 -2.73 3.49 -3.00
N LEU A 249 -2.26 3.25 -1.78
CA LEU A 249 -2.79 3.94 -0.60
C LEU A 249 -2.52 5.43 -0.69
N ALA A 250 -3.50 6.26 -0.33
CA ALA A 250 -3.33 7.71 -0.38
C ALA A 250 -2.17 8.20 0.53
N SER A 251 -1.57 9.34 0.20
CA SER A 251 -0.43 9.91 0.92
C SER A 251 -0.70 10.15 2.41
N GLU A 252 -1.94 10.51 2.75
CA GLU A 252 -2.35 10.80 4.12
C GLU A 252 -2.29 9.54 4.97
N VAL A 253 -2.76 8.41 4.42
CA VAL A 253 -2.74 7.10 5.08
C VAL A 253 -1.30 6.65 5.36
N ARG A 254 -0.40 6.87 4.40
CA ARG A 254 1.03 6.50 4.56
C ARG A 254 1.75 7.34 5.64
N ARG A 255 1.26 8.54 5.96
CA ARG A 255 1.81 9.37 7.05
C ARG A 255 1.24 8.97 8.42
N GLU A 256 0.00 8.53 8.47
CA GLU A 256 -0.70 8.18 9.72
C GLU A 256 -0.35 6.76 10.21
N TYR A 257 -0.10 5.82 9.30
CA TYR A 257 0.10 4.40 9.63
C TYR A 257 1.48 3.87 9.24
N HIS A 258 2.03 3.00 10.08
CA HIS A 258 3.23 2.24 9.74
C HIS A 258 2.88 1.09 8.77
N ALA A 259 3.46 1.10 7.57
CA ALA A 259 3.08 0.16 6.50
C ALA A 259 3.28 -1.33 6.86
N PRO A 260 4.37 -1.76 7.52
CA PRO A 260 4.50 -3.13 8.03
C PRO A 260 3.38 -3.55 8.98
N GLU A 261 2.94 -2.67 9.88
CA GLU A 261 1.82 -2.94 10.80
C GLU A 261 0.51 -3.19 10.02
N LEU A 262 0.28 -2.45 8.93
CA LEU A 262 -0.86 -2.69 8.05
C LEU A 262 -0.74 -4.03 7.33
N ALA A 263 0.46 -4.40 6.87
CA ALA A 263 0.71 -5.69 6.23
C ALA A 263 0.45 -6.86 7.18
N ASN A 264 0.76 -6.72 8.48
CA ASN A 264 0.49 -7.75 9.49
C ASN A 264 -1.00 -8.09 9.65
N ARG A 265 -1.91 -7.18 9.29
CA ARG A 265 -3.35 -7.49 9.27
C ARG A 265 -3.73 -8.50 8.19
N PHE A 266 -2.84 -8.78 7.22
CA PHE A 266 -3.00 -9.91 6.31
C PHE A 266 -3.11 -11.23 7.07
N PHE A 267 -2.42 -11.39 8.21
CA PHE A 267 -2.52 -12.62 9.01
C PHE A 267 -3.91 -12.84 9.62
N ASP A 268 -4.77 -11.81 9.70
CA ASP A 268 -6.17 -11.99 10.09
C ASP A 268 -6.95 -12.82 9.05
N VAL A 269 -6.47 -12.95 7.81
CA VAL A 269 -7.02 -13.89 6.82
C VAL A 269 -6.90 -15.33 7.31
N LEU A 270 -5.76 -15.70 7.90
CA LEU A 270 -5.54 -17.05 8.42
C LEU A 270 -6.48 -17.34 9.60
N THR A 271 -6.71 -16.34 10.45
CA THR A 271 -7.68 -16.42 11.54
C THR A 271 -9.09 -16.61 10.99
N LEU A 272 -9.49 -15.82 9.98
CA LEU A 272 -10.78 -15.93 9.33
C LEU A 272 -10.98 -17.29 8.64
N GLN A 273 -9.95 -17.82 7.98
CA GLN A 273 -10.00 -19.16 7.37
C GLN A 273 -10.24 -20.25 8.42
N LYS A 274 -9.49 -20.24 9.52
CA LYS A 274 -9.61 -21.25 10.59
C LYS A 274 -10.96 -21.16 11.30
N ALA A 275 -11.37 -19.94 11.63
CA ALA A 275 -12.66 -19.65 12.24
C ALA A 275 -13.82 -20.07 11.32
N GLY A 276 -13.75 -19.69 10.04
CA GLY A 276 -14.72 -20.06 9.01
C GLY A 276 -14.86 -21.58 8.86
N ALA A 277 -13.74 -22.32 8.76
CA ALA A 277 -13.79 -23.78 8.68
C ALA A 277 -14.39 -24.42 9.94
N THR A 278 -14.03 -23.93 11.12
CA THR A 278 -14.58 -24.43 12.39
C THR A 278 -16.10 -24.23 12.45
N LEU A 279 -16.59 -23.07 12.02
CA LEU A 279 -18.03 -22.76 11.99
C LEU A 279 -18.78 -23.59 10.94
N LEU A 280 -18.23 -23.72 9.74
CA LEU A 280 -18.88 -24.38 8.61
C LEU A 280 -18.89 -25.91 8.72
N LEU A 281 -17.83 -26.51 9.27
CA LEU A 281 -17.72 -27.95 9.44
C LEU A 281 -18.33 -28.41 10.77
N ASP A 282 -17.81 -27.90 11.89
CA ASP A 282 -18.22 -28.36 13.21
C ASP A 282 -19.46 -27.60 13.72
N GLY A 283 -19.51 -26.29 13.57
CA GLY A 283 -20.60 -25.46 14.10
C GLY A 283 -21.96 -25.84 13.51
N LEU A 284 -22.04 -25.92 12.18
CA LEU A 284 -23.27 -26.27 11.48
C LEU A 284 -23.69 -27.73 11.75
N ALA A 285 -22.74 -28.67 11.77
CA ALA A 285 -23.02 -30.07 12.08
C ALA A 285 -23.56 -30.23 13.51
N LEU A 286 -22.97 -29.54 14.50
CA LEU A 286 -23.45 -29.54 15.88
C LEU A 286 -24.85 -28.96 15.99
N ALA A 287 -25.11 -27.80 15.36
CA ALA A 287 -26.42 -27.18 15.39
C ALA A 287 -27.50 -28.09 14.81
N LEU A 288 -27.23 -28.70 13.65
CA LEU A 288 -28.15 -29.63 13.00
C LEU A 288 -28.33 -30.92 13.79
N GLN A 289 -27.26 -31.50 14.33
CA GLN A 289 -27.33 -32.70 15.17
C GLN A 289 -28.15 -32.45 16.45
N MET A 290 -27.98 -31.29 17.10
CA MET A 290 -28.79 -30.92 18.26
C MET A 290 -30.26 -30.75 17.88
N ALA A 291 -30.55 -30.02 16.79
CA ALA A 291 -31.92 -29.81 16.34
C ALA A 291 -32.62 -31.14 16.00
N VAL A 292 -31.96 -31.98 15.20
CA VAL A 292 -32.48 -33.29 14.79
C VAL A 292 -32.62 -34.23 15.99
N GLY A 293 -31.68 -34.21 16.94
CA GLY A 293 -31.72 -34.97 18.18
C GLY A 293 -32.88 -34.58 19.10
N MET A 294 -33.11 -33.28 19.32
CA MET A 294 -34.24 -32.77 20.10
C MET A 294 -35.57 -33.11 19.43
N VAL A 295 -35.65 -33.00 18.10
CA VAL A 295 -36.85 -33.43 17.36
C VAL A 295 -37.13 -34.92 17.60
N LEU A 296 -36.11 -35.78 17.59
CA LEU A 296 -36.27 -37.21 17.90
C LEU A 296 -36.80 -37.44 19.32
N LEU A 297 -36.25 -36.75 20.33
CA LEU A 297 -36.72 -36.85 21.72
C LEU A 297 -38.16 -36.38 21.88
N ALA A 298 -38.53 -35.28 21.22
CA ALA A 298 -39.89 -34.76 21.21
C ALA A 298 -40.91 -35.77 20.63
N PHE A 299 -40.51 -36.56 19.63
CA PHE A 299 -41.35 -37.63 19.08
C PHE A 299 -41.51 -38.83 20.02
N TYR A 300 -40.57 -39.06 20.95
CA TYR A 300 -40.62 -40.21 21.85
C TYR A 300 -41.67 -40.02 22.96
N HIS A 301 -41.71 -38.85 23.60
CA HIS A 301 -42.70 -38.59 24.65
C HIS A 301 -42.88 -37.08 24.93
N PRO A 302 -44.08 -36.56 25.23
CA PRO A 302 -44.29 -35.15 25.56
C PRO A 302 -43.47 -34.63 26.75
N ILE A 303 -43.18 -35.49 27.74
CA ILE A 303 -42.32 -35.11 28.88
C ILE A 303 -40.87 -34.87 28.42
N LEU A 304 -40.40 -35.59 27.40
CA LEU A 304 -39.06 -35.38 26.84
C LEU A 304 -38.98 -34.06 26.06
N LEU A 305 -40.07 -33.59 25.44
CA LEU A 305 -40.15 -32.24 24.88
C LEU A 305 -40.01 -31.16 25.97
N ALA A 306 -40.63 -31.35 27.13
CA ALA A 306 -40.45 -30.44 28.27
C ALA A 306 -39.02 -30.47 28.82
N PHE A 307 -38.39 -31.66 28.82
CA PHE A 307 -36.97 -31.82 29.14
C PHE A 307 -36.08 -31.06 28.14
N ASP A 308 -36.34 -31.15 26.83
CA ASP A 308 -35.59 -30.43 25.80
C ASP A 308 -35.67 -28.91 26.00
N LEU A 309 -36.86 -28.38 26.32
CA LEU A 309 -37.03 -26.96 26.62
C LEU A 309 -36.25 -26.54 27.87
N ALA A 310 -36.31 -27.34 28.93
CA ALA A 310 -35.55 -27.09 30.15
C ALA A 310 -34.03 -27.14 29.91
N LEU A 311 -33.57 -28.10 29.10
CA LEU A 311 -32.18 -28.23 28.68
C LEU A 311 -31.74 -26.98 27.90
N LEU A 312 -32.54 -26.51 26.94
CA LEU A 312 -32.23 -25.32 26.13
C LEU A 312 -32.15 -24.05 26.98
N ILE A 313 -33.03 -23.89 27.97
CA ILE A 313 -32.98 -22.77 28.93
C ILE A 313 -31.71 -22.86 29.79
N ALA A 314 -31.39 -24.04 30.31
CA ALA A 314 -30.18 -24.24 31.12
C ALA A 314 -28.90 -24.00 30.31
N VAL A 315 -28.86 -24.43 29.06
CA VAL A 315 -27.81 -24.12 28.08
C VAL A 315 -27.64 -22.62 27.93
N ALA A 316 -28.73 -21.89 27.65
CA ALA A 316 -28.69 -20.45 27.47
C ALA A 316 -28.19 -19.73 28.75
N LEU A 317 -28.60 -20.19 29.93
CA LEU A 317 -28.15 -19.67 31.20
C LEU A 317 -26.64 -19.87 31.39
N VAL A 318 -26.12 -21.07 31.11
CA VAL A 318 -24.67 -21.35 31.18
C VAL A 318 -23.90 -20.44 30.23
N VAL A 319 -24.35 -20.30 28.97
CA VAL A 319 -23.67 -19.46 27.97
C VAL A 319 -23.68 -17.98 28.37
N VAL A 320 -24.82 -17.44 28.81
CA VAL A 320 -24.98 -16.01 29.11
C VAL A 320 -24.37 -15.63 30.47
N VAL A 321 -24.62 -16.43 31.51
CA VAL A 321 -24.19 -16.10 32.88
C VAL A 321 -22.74 -16.48 33.09
N ALA A 322 -22.31 -17.67 32.67
CA ALA A 322 -20.92 -18.09 32.83
C ALA A 322 -19.98 -17.42 31.80
N GLY A 323 -20.50 -17.11 30.60
CA GLY A 323 -19.75 -16.42 29.53
C GLY A 323 -19.74 -14.88 29.61
N ARG A 324 -20.33 -14.28 30.64
CA ARG A 324 -20.42 -12.82 30.76
C ARG A 324 -19.02 -12.18 30.77
N GLY A 325 -18.77 -11.29 29.80
CA GLY A 325 -17.47 -10.61 29.64
C GLY A 325 -16.38 -11.44 28.95
N ALA A 326 -16.65 -12.69 28.54
CA ALA A 326 -15.69 -13.53 27.83
C ALA A 326 -15.21 -12.88 26.51
N VAL A 327 -16.13 -12.28 25.75
CA VAL A 327 -15.82 -11.58 24.49
C VAL A 327 -14.88 -10.41 24.72
N ALA A 328 -15.22 -9.51 25.64
CA ALA A 328 -14.39 -8.34 25.96
C ALA A 328 -12.98 -8.77 26.42
N SER A 329 -12.88 -9.83 27.22
CA SER A 329 -11.57 -10.35 27.65
C SER A 329 -10.74 -10.99 26.53
N SER A 330 -11.38 -11.64 25.55
CA SER A 330 -10.68 -12.17 24.37
C SER A 330 -10.11 -11.05 23.50
N LEU A 331 -10.87 -9.97 23.32
CA LEU A 331 -10.40 -8.76 22.64
C LEU A 331 -9.21 -8.13 23.37
N GLU A 332 -9.25 -8.02 24.70
CA GLU A 332 -8.13 -7.51 25.50
C GLU A 332 -6.90 -8.42 25.41
N GLU A 333 -7.05 -9.75 25.52
CA GLU A 333 -5.95 -10.70 25.32
C GLU A 333 -5.29 -10.52 23.94
N SER A 334 -6.12 -10.40 22.90
CA SER A 334 -5.66 -10.21 21.52
C SER A 334 -4.84 -8.92 21.38
N LYS A 335 -5.31 -7.79 21.95
CA LYS A 335 -4.58 -6.50 21.91
C LYS A 335 -3.16 -6.63 22.48
N HIS A 336 -3.03 -7.23 23.66
CA HIS A 336 -1.73 -7.38 24.32
C HIS A 336 -0.80 -8.34 23.56
N LYS A 337 -1.35 -9.37 22.92
CA LYS A 337 -0.58 -10.25 22.02
C LYS A 337 0.05 -9.48 20.86
N TYR A 338 -0.70 -8.59 20.21
CA TYR A 338 -0.17 -7.76 19.12
C TYR A 338 0.82 -6.70 19.62
N ALA A 339 0.63 -6.16 20.83
CA ALA A 339 1.57 -5.23 21.42
C ALA A 339 2.96 -5.89 21.64
N VAL A 340 2.98 -7.15 22.09
CA VAL A 340 4.23 -7.93 22.18
C VAL A 340 4.86 -8.14 20.80
N ALA A 341 4.06 -8.53 19.79
CA ALA A 341 4.57 -8.74 18.43
C ALA A 341 5.17 -7.46 17.82
N ALA A 342 4.46 -6.33 17.94
CA ALA A 342 4.93 -5.03 17.47
C ALA A 342 6.25 -4.62 18.16
N TRP A 343 6.38 -4.90 19.46
CA TRP A 343 7.63 -4.64 20.17
C TRP A 343 8.79 -5.50 19.65
N LEU A 344 8.55 -6.78 19.36
CA LEU A 344 9.57 -7.66 18.77
C LEU A 344 9.98 -7.21 17.36
N GLU A 345 9.04 -6.67 16.57
CA GLU A 345 9.33 -6.08 15.27
C GLU A 345 10.21 -4.83 15.39
N ASP A 346 9.92 -3.93 16.33
CA ASP A 346 10.75 -2.76 16.60
C ASP A 346 12.20 -3.14 16.97
N LEU A 347 12.35 -4.20 17.80
CA LEU A 347 13.67 -4.74 18.17
C LEU A 347 14.41 -5.29 16.96
N ALA A 348 13.73 -6.10 16.14
CA ALA A 348 14.31 -6.69 14.93
C ALA A 348 14.68 -5.64 13.87
N ALA A 349 13.87 -4.58 13.76
CA ALA A 349 14.11 -3.49 12.82
C ALA A 349 15.28 -2.58 13.23
N SER A 350 15.64 -2.54 14.52
CA SER A 350 16.63 -1.59 15.07
C SER A 350 17.76 -2.27 15.86
N PRO A 351 18.51 -3.24 15.27
CA PRO A 351 19.48 -4.04 16.03
C PRO A 351 20.60 -3.19 16.66
N LEU A 352 21.06 -2.14 15.98
CA LEU A 352 22.11 -1.25 16.49
C LEU A 352 21.65 -0.40 17.68
N ARG A 353 20.36 -0.02 17.71
CA ARG A 353 19.79 0.76 18.82
C ARG A 353 19.82 -0.02 20.13
N PHE A 354 19.72 -1.35 20.05
CA PHE A 354 19.70 -2.26 21.18
C PHE A 354 20.98 -3.10 21.27
N ALA A 355 22.11 -2.63 20.73
CA ALA A 355 23.38 -3.36 20.82
C ALA A 355 24.05 -3.21 22.20
N ASP A 356 23.91 -2.04 22.82
CA ASP A 356 24.44 -1.76 24.15
C ASP A 356 23.70 -2.52 25.27
N ALA A 357 24.38 -2.81 26.37
CA ALA A 357 23.81 -3.53 27.50
C ALA A 357 22.66 -2.77 28.19
N GLY A 358 22.75 -1.44 28.33
CA GLY A 358 21.69 -0.63 28.92
C GLY A 358 20.45 -0.57 28.02
N ALA A 359 20.66 -0.46 26.71
CA ALA A 359 19.57 -0.52 25.73
C ALA A 359 18.90 -1.89 25.70
N ARG A 360 19.66 -2.99 25.83
CA ARG A 360 19.11 -4.35 25.99
C ARG A 360 18.32 -4.51 27.28
N ALA A 361 18.82 -4.00 28.40
CA ALA A 361 18.08 -4.03 29.66
C ALA A 361 16.75 -3.27 29.58
N PHE A 362 16.73 -2.10 28.90
CA PHE A 362 15.47 -1.40 28.59
C PHE A 362 14.54 -2.26 27.73
N ALA A 363 15.09 -2.92 26.71
CA ALA A 363 14.30 -3.74 25.81
C ALA A 363 13.68 -4.96 26.51
N ASP A 364 14.45 -5.62 27.36
CA ASP A 364 14.02 -6.73 28.19
C ASP A 364 12.96 -6.27 29.20
N ALA A 365 13.17 -5.14 29.89
CA ALA A 365 12.20 -4.60 30.84
C ALA A 365 10.86 -4.24 30.16
N ARG A 366 10.91 -3.64 28.96
CA ARG A 366 9.70 -3.33 28.18
C ARG A 366 9.01 -4.60 27.68
N ALA A 367 9.76 -5.58 27.20
CA ALA A 367 9.22 -6.87 26.79
C ALA A 367 8.54 -7.56 27.98
N GLU A 368 9.18 -7.56 29.14
CA GLU A 368 8.65 -8.15 30.37
C GLU A 368 7.33 -7.49 30.79
N LEU A 369 7.22 -6.17 30.73
CA LEU A 369 5.96 -5.45 30.99
C LEU A 369 4.83 -5.93 30.08
N LEU A 370 5.06 -5.94 28.76
CA LEU A 370 4.06 -6.36 27.76
C LEU A 370 3.66 -7.83 27.93
N ILE A 371 4.63 -8.70 28.21
CA ILE A 371 4.38 -10.13 28.47
C ILE A 371 3.55 -10.30 29.75
N ARG A 372 3.86 -9.56 30.82
CA ARG A 372 3.09 -9.61 32.08
C ARG A 372 1.65 -9.14 31.88
N GLU A 373 1.42 -8.10 31.08
CA GLU A 373 0.07 -7.64 30.75
C GLU A 373 -0.71 -8.69 29.93
N TRP A 374 -0.05 -9.30 28.93
CA TRP A 374 -0.65 -10.41 28.18
C TRP A 374 -0.97 -11.62 29.08
N LEU A 375 -0.08 -12.01 29.99
CA LEU A 375 -0.31 -13.09 30.95
C LEU A 375 -1.52 -12.82 31.84
N ARG A 376 -1.68 -11.59 32.34
CA ARG A 376 -2.87 -11.18 33.12
C ARG A 376 -4.13 -11.28 32.28
N ALA A 377 -4.13 -10.70 31.07
CA ALA A 377 -5.29 -10.75 30.18
C ALA A 377 -5.68 -12.18 29.80
N ARG A 378 -4.69 -13.05 29.53
CA ARG A 378 -4.88 -14.47 29.25
C ARG A 378 -5.45 -15.23 30.44
N GLY A 379 -4.91 -15.00 31.64
CA GLY A 379 -5.40 -15.63 32.87
C GLY A 379 -6.85 -15.24 33.18
N ASP A 380 -7.16 -13.95 33.05
CA ASP A 380 -8.51 -13.42 33.19
C ASP A 380 -9.48 -14.03 32.17
N HIS A 381 -9.07 -14.11 30.89
CA HIS A 381 -9.89 -14.73 29.85
C HIS A 381 -10.12 -16.22 30.13
N PHE A 382 -9.06 -16.96 30.46
CA PHE A 382 -9.12 -18.39 30.75
C PHE A 382 -10.03 -18.69 31.94
N THR A 383 -10.02 -17.85 32.99
CA THR A 383 -10.91 -18.04 34.15
C THR A 383 -12.39 -17.94 33.77
N ARG A 384 -12.74 -17.07 32.82
CA ARG A 384 -14.12 -16.98 32.28
C ARG A 384 -14.47 -18.19 31.42
N LEU A 385 -13.55 -18.64 30.56
CA LEU A 385 -13.72 -19.88 29.78
C LEU A 385 -13.89 -21.11 30.69
N LEU A 386 -13.11 -21.21 31.77
CA LEU A 386 -13.18 -22.33 32.71
C LEU A 386 -14.55 -22.42 33.39
N ARG A 387 -15.15 -21.28 33.76
CA ARG A 387 -16.52 -21.23 34.28
C ARG A 387 -17.54 -21.76 33.27
N GLN A 388 -17.39 -21.41 32.00
CA GLN A 388 -18.28 -21.87 30.92
C GLN A 388 -18.08 -23.36 30.63
N LEU A 389 -16.84 -23.84 30.61
CA LEU A 389 -16.52 -25.26 30.44
C LEU A 389 -17.08 -26.10 31.60
N GLY A 390 -16.83 -25.68 32.84
CA GLY A 390 -17.35 -26.33 34.04
C GLY A 390 -18.88 -26.34 34.07
N GLY A 391 -19.53 -25.22 33.70
CA GLY A 391 -20.98 -25.14 33.57
C GLY A 391 -21.53 -26.08 32.51
N GLY A 392 -20.87 -26.22 31.36
CA GLY A 392 -21.28 -27.12 30.27
C GLY A 392 -21.17 -28.60 30.65
N VAL A 393 -20.02 -29.02 31.22
CA VAL A 393 -19.82 -30.41 31.68
C VAL A 393 -20.76 -30.76 32.83
N GLY A 394 -20.96 -29.83 33.78
CA GLY A 394 -21.92 -29.99 34.87
C GLY A 394 -23.35 -30.15 34.36
N LEU A 395 -23.78 -29.32 33.40
CA LEU A 395 -25.10 -29.42 32.80
C LEU A 395 -25.28 -30.75 32.06
N GLN A 396 -24.27 -31.23 31.34
CA GLN A 396 -24.31 -32.55 30.68
C GLN A 396 -24.55 -33.67 31.71
N ALA A 397 -23.82 -33.69 32.82
CA ALA A 397 -23.97 -34.72 33.85
C ALA A 397 -25.38 -34.72 34.47
N ILE A 398 -25.92 -33.52 34.74
CA ILE A 398 -27.30 -33.35 35.26
C ILE A 398 -28.32 -33.82 34.21
N ALA A 399 -28.15 -33.42 32.95
CA ALA A 399 -29.06 -33.77 31.86
C ALA A 399 -29.12 -35.28 31.61
N SER A 400 -27.96 -35.97 31.51
CA SER A 400 -27.90 -37.44 31.37
C SER A 400 -28.52 -38.16 32.56
N THR A 401 -28.23 -37.71 33.79
CA THR A 401 -28.81 -38.34 35.00
C THR A 401 -30.32 -38.15 35.06
N ALA A 402 -30.81 -36.95 34.76
CA ALA A 402 -32.23 -36.64 34.73
C ALA A 402 -32.96 -37.42 33.63
N LEU A 403 -32.38 -37.53 32.44
CA LEU A 403 -32.95 -38.30 31.34
C LEU A 403 -33.02 -39.79 31.70
N LEU A 404 -31.96 -40.36 32.27
CA LEU A 404 -31.97 -41.75 32.71
C LEU A 404 -33.05 -42.01 33.78
N GLY A 405 -33.21 -41.08 34.73
CA GLY A 405 -34.25 -41.18 35.77
C GLY A 405 -35.67 -41.06 35.21
N ILE A 406 -35.94 -40.00 34.43
CA ILE A 406 -37.25 -39.75 33.82
C ILE A 406 -37.58 -40.86 32.81
N GLY A 407 -36.64 -41.17 31.92
CA GLY A 407 -36.77 -42.17 30.89
C GLY A 407 -36.90 -43.59 31.47
N GLY A 408 -36.15 -43.92 32.52
CA GLY A 408 -36.30 -45.19 33.26
C GLY A 408 -37.70 -45.32 33.88
N TRP A 409 -38.22 -44.26 34.49
CA TRP A 409 -39.59 -44.22 35.00
C TRP A 409 -40.65 -44.40 33.91
N LEU A 410 -40.45 -43.79 32.74
CA LEU A 410 -41.32 -43.96 31.57
C LEU A 410 -41.29 -45.39 31.01
N VAL A 411 -40.13 -46.05 31.01
CA VAL A 411 -39.99 -47.47 30.64
C VAL A 411 -40.73 -48.37 31.63
N ILE A 412 -40.62 -48.11 32.94
CA ILE A 412 -41.36 -48.86 33.98
C ILE A 412 -42.88 -48.72 33.77
N ARG A 413 -43.35 -47.53 33.40
CA ARG A 413 -44.75 -47.26 33.06
C ARG A 413 -45.18 -47.76 31.68
N ARG A 414 -44.29 -48.43 30.94
CA ARG A 414 -44.51 -48.95 29.58
C ARG A 414 -44.89 -47.87 28.56
N GLN A 415 -44.44 -46.63 28.79
CA GLN A 415 -44.64 -45.48 27.88
C GLN A 415 -43.47 -45.31 26.90
N LEU A 416 -42.30 -45.87 27.23
CA LEU A 416 -41.12 -45.95 26.37
C LEU A 416 -40.57 -47.38 26.34
N THR A 417 -39.92 -47.75 25.23
CA THR A 417 -39.16 -49.02 25.16
C THR A 417 -37.76 -48.85 25.75
N LEU A 418 -37.14 -49.96 26.17
CA LEU A 418 -35.76 -49.96 26.64
C LEU A 418 -34.79 -49.40 25.58
N GLY A 419 -34.98 -49.76 24.31
CA GLY A 419 -34.17 -49.21 23.20
C GLY A 419 -34.36 -47.71 22.99
N GLN A 420 -35.58 -47.18 23.15
CA GLN A 420 -35.84 -45.72 23.05
C GLN A 420 -35.11 -44.94 24.16
N LEU A 421 -35.03 -45.50 25.38
CA LEU A 421 -34.26 -44.92 26.47
C LEU A 421 -32.77 -44.85 26.12
N VAL A 422 -32.20 -45.95 25.60
CA VAL A 422 -30.78 -45.98 25.20
C VAL A 422 -30.50 -45.00 24.06
N ALA A 423 -31.38 -44.92 23.06
CA ALA A 423 -31.25 -43.93 21.99
C ALA A 423 -31.34 -42.49 22.49
N ALA A 424 -32.29 -42.20 23.39
CA ALA A 424 -32.41 -40.88 24.00
C ALA A 424 -31.13 -40.50 24.76
N GLU A 425 -30.54 -41.43 25.51
CA GLU A 425 -29.27 -41.20 26.23
C GLU A 425 -28.10 -40.90 25.28
N LEU A 426 -27.99 -41.62 24.16
CA LEU A 426 -26.97 -41.35 23.15
C LEU A 426 -27.13 -39.96 22.53
N VAL A 427 -28.37 -39.54 22.27
CA VAL A 427 -28.67 -38.21 21.73
C VAL A 427 -28.33 -37.12 22.75
N VAL A 428 -28.75 -37.24 24.01
CA VAL A 428 -28.44 -36.25 25.05
C VAL A 428 -26.93 -36.18 25.32
N THR A 429 -26.23 -37.31 25.31
CA THR A 429 -24.76 -37.33 25.40
C THR A 429 -24.11 -36.57 24.25
N ALA A 430 -24.60 -36.76 23.01
CA ALA A 430 -24.11 -36.03 21.84
C ALA A 430 -24.42 -34.52 21.90
N ILE A 431 -25.61 -34.14 22.37
CA ILE A 431 -26.00 -32.74 22.62
C ILE A 431 -25.07 -32.12 23.67
N GLY A 432 -24.80 -32.82 24.78
CA GLY A 432 -23.88 -32.37 25.82
C GLY A 432 -22.45 -32.16 25.30
N ALA A 433 -21.93 -33.10 24.50
CA ALA A 433 -20.64 -32.94 23.83
C ALA A 433 -20.61 -31.75 22.86
N GLY A 434 -21.70 -31.52 22.12
CA GLY A 434 -21.86 -30.34 21.27
C GLY A 434 -21.87 -29.04 22.05
N LEU A 435 -22.50 -29.05 23.22
CA LEU A 435 -22.52 -27.92 24.12
C LEU A 435 -21.13 -27.59 24.69
N GLY A 436 -20.35 -28.61 25.05
CA GLY A 436 -18.95 -28.42 25.46
C GLY A 436 -18.11 -27.72 24.38
N LYS A 437 -18.41 -27.96 23.10
CA LYS A 437 -17.76 -27.31 21.95
C LYS A 437 -18.32 -25.94 21.60
N LEU A 438 -19.50 -25.56 22.13
CA LEU A 438 -20.17 -24.31 21.79
C LEU A 438 -19.35 -23.07 22.19
N GLY A 439 -18.56 -23.14 23.26
CA GLY A 439 -17.61 -22.09 23.63
C GLY A 439 -16.59 -21.80 22.52
N LYS A 440 -15.97 -22.85 21.96
CA LYS A 440 -15.03 -22.74 20.83
C LYS A 440 -15.71 -22.24 19.55
N GLN A 441 -16.98 -22.61 19.32
CA GLN A 441 -17.75 -22.10 18.19
C GLN A 441 -18.05 -20.60 18.32
N LEU A 442 -18.40 -20.14 19.53
CA LEU A 442 -18.57 -18.72 19.80
C LEU A 442 -17.25 -17.95 19.64
N GLU A 443 -16.14 -18.47 20.16
CA GLU A 443 -14.80 -17.91 19.95
C GLU A 443 -14.49 -17.77 18.45
N SER A 444 -14.69 -18.84 17.68
CA SER A 444 -14.51 -18.82 16.22
C SER A 444 -15.42 -17.80 15.54
N PHE A 445 -16.68 -17.67 15.98
CA PHE A 445 -17.58 -16.64 15.46
C PHE A 445 -17.06 -15.22 15.74
N TYR A 446 -16.59 -14.94 16.96
CA TYR A 446 -16.03 -13.65 17.31
C TYR A 446 -14.75 -13.36 16.53
N ASP A 447 -13.85 -14.34 16.41
CA ASP A 447 -12.63 -14.25 15.61
C ASP A 447 -12.94 -13.94 14.15
N ALA A 448 -13.89 -14.65 13.53
CA ALA A 448 -14.31 -14.39 12.16
C ALA A 448 -14.82 -12.95 11.98
N THR A 449 -15.68 -12.48 12.89
CA THR A 449 -16.20 -11.10 12.83
C THR A 449 -15.11 -10.05 13.03
N ALA A 450 -14.18 -10.27 13.97
CA ALA A 450 -13.08 -9.36 14.25
C ALA A 450 -12.09 -9.31 13.08
N SER A 451 -11.70 -10.46 12.53
CA SER A 451 -10.80 -10.55 11.38
C SER A 451 -11.38 -9.86 10.15
N VAL A 452 -12.67 -10.09 9.85
CA VAL A 452 -13.35 -9.39 8.75
C VAL A 452 -13.39 -7.87 8.97
N ALA A 453 -13.58 -7.40 10.20
CA ALA A 453 -13.55 -5.97 10.51
C ALA A 453 -12.15 -5.36 10.29
N LYS A 454 -11.08 -6.07 10.70
CA LYS A 454 -9.69 -5.63 10.52
C LYS A 454 -9.27 -5.61 9.05
N ILE A 455 -9.56 -6.66 8.28
CA ILE A 455 -9.37 -6.70 6.83
C ILE A 455 -10.14 -5.55 6.18
N GLY A 456 -11.39 -5.38 6.61
CA GLY A 456 -12.26 -4.31 6.15
C GLY A 456 -11.70 -2.90 6.41
N LYS A 457 -10.96 -2.67 7.49
CA LYS A 457 -10.29 -1.38 7.74
C LYS A 457 -9.29 -1.03 6.63
N ILE A 458 -8.61 -2.01 6.04
CA ILE A 458 -7.69 -1.81 4.91
C ILE A 458 -8.47 -1.61 3.61
N VAL A 459 -9.50 -2.42 3.38
CA VAL A 459 -10.37 -2.32 2.19
C VAL A 459 -11.07 -0.96 2.13
N ASP A 460 -11.37 -0.34 3.28
CA ASP A 460 -11.99 0.99 3.34
C ASP A 460 -11.00 2.16 3.25
N MET A 461 -9.68 1.91 3.24
CA MET A 461 -8.70 3.00 3.16
C MET A 461 -8.79 3.73 1.82
N PRO A 462 -8.70 5.07 1.82
CA PRO A 462 -8.69 5.84 0.60
C PRO A 462 -7.47 5.48 -0.24
N LEU A 463 -7.71 5.26 -1.54
CA LEU A 463 -6.67 5.07 -2.53
C LEU A 463 -6.31 6.40 -3.18
N GLU A 464 -5.11 6.48 -3.72
CA GLU A 464 -4.67 7.58 -4.56
C GLU A 464 -5.66 7.78 -5.71
N ARG A 465 -5.82 9.04 -6.11
CA ARG A 465 -6.68 9.42 -7.23
C ARG A 465 -6.19 8.73 -8.51
N GLY A 466 -7.11 8.05 -9.20
CA GLY A 466 -6.87 7.47 -10.52
C GLY A 466 -7.15 8.48 -11.64
N GLY A 467 -6.21 8.59 -12.57
CA GLY A 467 -6.21 9.42 -13.77
C GLY A 467 -6.43 10.92 -13.61
N GLY A 468 -6.70 11.59 -14.75
CA GLY A 468 -6.56 13.03 -14.87
C GLY A 468 -6.05 13.43 -16.25
N GLU A 469 -5.43 14.61 -16.35
CA GLU A 469 -4.80 15.09 -17.56
C GLU A 469 -3.44 14.40 -17.81
N LEU A 470 -3.23 13.91 -19.03
CA LEU A 470 -1.98 13.29 -19.46
C LEU A 470 -0.99 14.37 -19.91
N LEU A 471 0.27 14.21 -19.49
CA LEU A 471 1.34 15.13 -19.87
C LEU A 471 1.59 15.10 -21.38
N ALA A 472 1.97 16.27 -21.91
CA ALA A 472 2.11 16.48 -23.33
C ALA A 472 3.57 16.64 -23.78
N GLY A 473 4.22 15.56 -24.21
CA GLY A 473 5.49 15.69 -24.94
C GLY A 473 6.28 14.40 -24.90
N ALA A 474 7.45 14.40 -25.50
CA ALA A 474 8.47 13.37 -25.29
C ALA A 474 9.80 13.97 -24.78
N GLY A 475 9.92 15.29 -24.75
CA GLY A 475 11.11 16.00 -24.26
C GLY A 475 11.00 16.41 -22.79
N PRO A 476 12.05 17.02 -22.22
CA PRO A 476 12.10 17.47 -20.82
C PRO A 476 10.87 18.26 -20.36
N LEU A 477 10.52 18.18 -19.07
CA LEU A 477 9.34 18.86 -18.51
C LEU A 477 9.62 20.33 -18.14
N GLU A 478 8.66 21.21 -18.41
CA GLU A 478 8.63 22.56 -17.83
C GLU A 478 8.04 22.50 -16.41
N LEU A 479 8.60 23.26 -15.47
CA LEU A 479 8.14 23.33 -14.08
C LEU A 479 7.91 24.79 -13.67
N VAL A 480 6.73 25.07 -13.12
CA VAL A 480 6.41 26.38 -12.55
C VAL A 480 5.79 26.18 -11.17
N ALA A 481 6.36 26.81 -10.15
CA ALA A 481 5.81 26.89 -8.80
C ALA A 481 5.44 28.34 -8.49
N ARG A 482 4.21 28.54 -8.03
CA ARG A 482 3.70 29.85 -7.61
C ARG A 482 3.20 29.77 -6.18
N ASP A 483 3.33 30.87 -5.46
CA ASP A 483 2.63 31.03 -4.20
C ASP A 483 1.11 31.04 -4.48
N ARG A 484 0.36 30.18 -3.80
CA ARG A 484 -1.08 30.00 -4.03
C ARG A 484 -1.89 31.21 -3.53
N GLN A 485 -1.41 31.95 -2.54
CA GLN A 485 -2.09 33.12 -1.98
C GLN A 485 -1.67 34.42 -2.68
N ALA A 486 -0.37 34.66 -2.83
CA ALA A 486 0.18 35.86 -3.44
C ALA A 486 0.19 35.82 -4.98
N GLY A 487 0.10 34.62 -5.58
CA GLY A 487 0.20 34.41 -7.03
C GLY A 487 1.59 34.69 -7.61
N THR A 488 2.57 34.97 -6.76
CA THR A 488 3.95 35.26 -7.14
C THR A 488 4.66 34.00 -7.62
N GLU A 489 5.40 34.12 -8.72
CA GLU A 489 6.21 33.01 -9.24
C GLU A 489 7.44 32.81 -8.36
N LEU A 490 7.51 31.67 -7.68
CA LEU A 490 8.59 31.30 -6.77
C LEU A 490 9.71 30.56 -7.51
N LEU A 491 9.33 29.72 -8.47
CA LEU A 491 10.26 28.93 -9.29
C LEU A 491 9.69 28.76 -10.70
N ALA A 492 10.55 28.91 -11.72
CA ALA A 492 10.23 28.55 -13.10
C ALA A 492 11.47 27.95 -13.78
N LEU A 493 11.33 26.71 -14.24
CA LEU A 493 12.33 25.95 -14.98
C LEU A 493 11.77 25.63 -16.37
N ALA A 494 12.50 26.03 -17.41
CA ALA A 494 12.19 25.64 -18.78
C ALA A 494 12.54 24.15 -19.01
N PRO A 495 11.99 23.52 -20.06
CA PRO A 495 12.38 22.17 -20.46
C PRO A 495 13.91 22.02 -20.58
N GLY A 496 14.48 21.08 -19.81
CA GLY A 496 15.90 20.73 -19.83
C GLY A 496 16.75 21.53 -18.84
N ASP A 497 16.16 22.53 -18.17
CA ASP A 497 16.87 23.29 -17.14
C ASP A 497 17.32 22.38 -15.99
N LYS A 498 18.42 22.76 -15.35
CA LYS A 498 19.01 22.05 -14.20
C LYS A 498 18.96 22.97 -12.98
N LEU A 499 18.30 22.51 -11.93
CA LEU A 499 18.20 23.19 -10.65
C LEU A 499 18.97 22.42 -9.58
N VAL A 500 19.83 23.13 -8.85
CA VAL A 500 20.52 22.59 -7.68
C VAL A 500 20.13 23.42 -6.46
N LEU A 501 19.65 22.75 -5.42
CA LEU A 501 19.25 23.30 -4.13
C LEU A 501 20.24 22.80 -3.07
N VAL A 502 21.05 23.70 -2.54
CA VAL A 502 22.07 23.36 -1.54
C VAL A 502 21.47 23.41 -0.14
N GLY A 503 21.59 22.32 0.62
CA GLY A 503 21.02 22.12 1.95
C GLY A 503 19.69 21.37 1.93
N ARG A 504 19.50 20.47 2.89
CA ARG A 504 18.23 19.75 3.07
C ARG A 504 17.31 20.54 3.99
N SER A 505 16.06 20.75 3.58
CA SER A 505 15.00 21.30 4.44
C SER A 505 13.68 20.58 4.19
N PRO A 506 12.77 20.51 5.18
CA PRO A 506 11.47 19.88 5.01
C PRO A 506 10.69 20.43 3.81
N ALA A 507 10.73 21.76 3.59
CA ALA A 507 10.04 22.40 2.47
C ALA A 507 10.60 21.97 1.09
N ARG A 508 11.91 21.75 0.98
CA ARG A 508 12.53 21.29 -0.28
C ARG A 508 12.19 19.83 -0.57
N SER A 509 12.22 18.97 0.46
CA SER A 509 11.78 17.57 0.31
C SER A 509 10.27 17.47 0.04
N GLU A 510 9.45 18.34 0.65
CA GLU A 510 8.00 18.43 0.37
C GLU A 510 7.73 18.90 -1.06
N LEU A 511 8.54 19.80 -1.62
CA LEU A 511 8.49 20.14 -3.05
C LEU A 511 8.78 18.92 -3.92
N CYS A 512 9.84 18.16 -3.62
CA CYS A 512 10.15 16.92 -4.37
C CYS A 512 9.02 15.89 -4.28
N ASP A 513 8.42 15.72 -3.10
CA ASP A 513 7.27 14.86 -2.88
C ASP A 513 6.10 15.31 -3.75
N ALA A 514 5.76 16.60 -3.71
CA ALA A 514 4.68 17.17 -4.50
C ALA A 514 4.90 17.00 -6.02
N LEU A 515 6.13 17.23 -6.51
CA LEU A 515 6.49 17.03 -7.92
C LEU A 515 6.36 15.57 -8.38
N PHE A 516 6.53 14.61 -7.47
CA PHE A 516 6.27 13.18 -7.72
C PHE A 516 4.80 12.78 -7.47
N GLY A 517 3.94 13.74 -7.10
CA GLY A 517 2.54 13.52 -6.80
C GLY A 517 2.28 12.85 -5.45
N LEU A 518 3.17 13.06 -4.46
CA LEU A 518 3.03 12.65 -3.07
C LEU A 518 2.55 13.85 -2.24
N GLY A 519 1.23 14.06 -2.22
CA GLY A 519 0.58 15.19 -1.52
C GLY A 519 0.42 16.45 -2.37
N ASP A 520 -0.36 17.40 -1.86
CA ASP A 520 -0.54 18.74 -2.44
C ASP A 520 -0.13 19.79 -1.40
N PRO A 521 1.03 20.47 -1.58
CA PRO A 521 1.48 21.50 -0.64
C PRO A 521 0.47 22.67 -0.66
N ALA A 522 -0.18 22.90 0.48
CA ALA A 522 -1.32 23.81 0.60
C ALA A 522 -1.02 25.24 0.12
N GLN A 523 0.25 25.66 0.16
CA GLN A 523 0.70 27.02 -0.15
C GLN A 523 1.22 27.19 -1.59
N LEU A 524 1.33 26.13 -2.41
CA LEU A 524 1.94 26.21 -3.74
C LEU A 524 0.98 25.80 -4.88
N ASP A 525 0.86 26.61 -5.93
CA ASP A 525 0.32 26.15 -7.22
C ASP A 525 1.46 25.60 -8.08
N LEU A 526 1.54 24.27 -8.18
CA LEU A 526 2.55 23.57 -8.98
C LEU A 526 2.00 23.20 -10.34
N ARG A 527 2.74 23.56 -11.38
CA ARG A 527 2.41 23.27 -12.78
C ARG A 527 3.55 22.57 -13.50
N VAL A 528 3.20 21.55 -14.27
CA VAL A 528 4.11 20.74 -15.11
C VAL A 528 3.62 20.83 -16.55
N ASP A 529 4.47 21.27 -17.48
CA ASP A 529 4.08 21.55 -18.89
C ASP A 529 2.79 22.41 -18.98
N GLY A 530 2.64 23.39 -18.08
CA GLY A 530 1.47 24.27 -17.97
C GLY A 530 0.22 23.64 -17.31
N CYS A 531 0.22 22.34 -17.05
CA CYS A 531 -0.88 21.61 -16.42
C CYS A 531 -0.76 21.66 -14.89
N ALA A 532 -1.86 21.92 -14.18
CA ALA A 532 -1.85 21.90 -12.72
C ALA A 532 -1.64 20.47 -12.20
N LEU A 533 -0.68 20.28 -11.29
CA LEU A 533 -0.28 18.96 -10.80
C LEU A 533 -1.44 18.22 -10.12
N ALA A 534 -2.30 18.94 -9.40
CA ALA A 534 -3.53 18.42 -8.79
C ALA A 534 -4.55 17.86 -9.79
N GLY A 535 -4.42 18.18 -11.08
CA GLY A 535 -5.29 17.68 -12.16
C GLY A 535 -4.65 16.61 -13.04
N LEU A 536 -3.38 16.29 -12.85
CA LEU A 536 -2.66 15.28 -13.66
C LEU A 536 -3.01 13.85 -13.23
N ASP A 537 -2.95 12.92 -14.18
CA ASP A 537 -2.89 11.49 -13.86
C ASP A 537 -1.56 11.16 -13.17
N LEU A 538 -1.65 10.57 -11.97
CA LEU A 538 -0.48 10.23 -11.17
C LEU A 538 0.34 9.08 -11.78
N GLU A 539 -0.30 8.12 -12.44
CA GLU A 539 0.42 7.00 -13.05
C GLU A 539 1.23 7.46 -14.26
N ALA A 540 0.64 8.26 -15.15
CA ALA A 540 1.34 8.90 -16.26
C ALA A 540 2.40 9.90 -15.79
N LEU A 541 2.11 10.73 -14.77
CA LEU A 541 3.11 11.63 -14.20
C LEU A 541 4.33 10.83 -13.72
N ARG A 542 4.12 9.78 -12.93
CA ARG A 542 5.21 8.97 -12.39
C ARG A 542 5.87 8.09 -13.45
N ALA A 543 5.30 7.92 -14.65
CA ALA A 543 6.01 7.33 -15.78
C ALA A 543 7.08 8.29 -16.33
N ASP A 544 6.79 9.60 -16.33
CA ASP A 544 7.64 10.68 -16.85
C ASP A 544 8.59 11.26 -15.79
N VAL A 545 8.30 11.09 -14.49
CA VAL A 545 9.11 11.62 -13.37
C VAL A 545 9.80 10.47 -12.63
N ALA A 546 11.08 10.65 -12.29
CA ALA A 546 11.78 9.77 -11.35
C ALA A 546 12.24 10.56 -10.12
N LEU A 547 11.97 10.03 -8.94
CA LEU A 547 12.44 10.56 -7.66
C LEU A 547 13.41 9.56 -7.02
N VAL A 548 14.60 10.02 -6.63
CA VAL A 548 15.58 9.23 -5.89
C VAL A 548 15.95 10.00 -4.62
N ARG A 549 15.74 9.41 -3.45
CA ARG A 549 16.04 10.04 -2.14
C ARG A 549 16.88 9.16 -1.20
N GLY A 550 16.69 7.84 -1.26
CA GLY A 550 17.34 6.87 -0.39
C GLY A 550 17.35 5.49 -1.02
N VAL A 551 17.75 4.48 -0.23
CA VAL A 551 17.77 3.08 -0.66
C VAL A 551 16.40 2.47 -0.39
N GLU A 552 15.67 2.12 -1.46
CA GLU A 552 14.35 1.48 -1.41
C GLU A 552 14.38 0.20 -2.26
N LEU A 553 15.12 -0.80 -1.78
CA LEU A 553 15.28 -2.08 -2.47
C LEU A 553 14.27 -3.11 -1.98
N VAL A 554 13.83 -3.98 -2.89
CA VAL A 554 12.97 -5.11 -2.59
C VAL A 554 13.76 -6.40 -2.61
N ALA A 555 13.30 -7.39 -1.84
CA ALA A 555 13.83 -8.74 -1.91
C ALA A 555 13.64 -9.29 -3.33
N GLY A 556 14.73 -9.67 -3.99
CA GLY A 556 14.74 -10.04 -5.40
C GLY A 556 16.12 -9.87 -6.02
N SER A 557 16.28 -10.18 -7.29
CA SER A 557 17.56 -10.00 -7.97
C SER A 557 17.91 -8.52 -8.19
N ILE A 558 19.19 -8.24 -8.46
CA ILE A 558 19.63 -6.92 -8.93
C ILE A 558 18.84 -6.51 -10.18
N LEU A 559 18.57 -7.45 -11.09
CA LEU A 559 17.78 -7.19 -12.29
C LEU A 559 16.33 -6.78 -11.96
N ASP A 560 15.68 -7.45 -10.99
CA ASP A 560 14.32 -7.12 -10.57
C ASP A 560 14.23 -5.71 -9.99
N ASN A 561 15.27 -5.27 -9.28
CA ASN A 561 15.37 -3.92 -8.73
C ASN A 561 15.74 -2.88 -9.80
N LEU A 562 16.46 -3.24 -10.88
CA LEU A 562 16.81 -2.32 -11.97
C LEU A 562 15.66 -2.05 -12.95
N ASP A 563 14.88 -3.09 -13.29
CA ASP A 563 13.70 -2.95 -14.14
C ASP A 563 12.51 -3.74 -13.59
N PRO A 564 11.64 -3.09 -12.79
CA PRO A 564 10.47 -3.75 -12.22
C PRO A 564 9.43 -4.15 -13.29
N ARG A 565 9.58 -3.74 -14.55
CA ARG A 565 8.67 -4.16 -15.63
C ARG A 565 8.99 -5.58 -16.14
N LEU A 566 10.13 -6.16 -15.75
CA LEU A 566 10.62 -7.48 -16.19
C LEU A 566 10.68 -7.64 -17.72
N VAL A 567 10.57 -6.55 -18.48
CA VAL A 567 10.75 -6.54 -19.92
C VAL A 567 12.25 -6.65 -20.16
N PRO A 568 12.74 -7.52 -21.05
CA PRO A 568 14.14 -7.56 -21.39
C PRO A 568 14.54 -6.22 -22.02
N ARG A 569 14.97 -5.28 -21.18
CA ARG A 569 15.66 -4.08 -21.64
C ARG A 569 16.92 -4.50 -22.37
N ASP A 570 17.32 -3.62 -23.28
CA ASP A 570 18.60 -3.71 -23.94
C ASP A 570 19.70 -3.94 -22.89
N LYS A 571 20.30 -5.14 -22.92
CA LYS A 571 21.40 -5.52 -22.02
C LYS A 571 22.57 -4.54 -22.16
N ALA A 572 22.72 -3.91 -23.33
CA ALA A 572 23.71 -2.86 -23.54
C ALA A 572 23.40 -1.62 -22.69
N ALA A 573 22.15 -1.16 -22.68
CA ALA A 573 21.73 -0.02 -21.84
C ALA A 573 21.91 -0.29 -20.35
N ILE A 574 21.60 -1.50 -19.87
CA ILE A 574 21.87 -1.90 -18.47
C ILE A 574 23.37 -1.82 -18.17
N ARG A 575 24.20 -2.37 -19.06
CA ARG A 575 25.66 -2.35 -18.89
C ARG A 575 26.20 -0.93 -18.87
N GLU A 576 25.76 -0.07 -19.79
CA GLU A 576 26.19 1.33 -19.89
C GLU A 576 25.83 2.12 -18.62
N VAL A 577 24.61 1.98 -18.12
CA VAL A 577 24.19 2.67 -16.89
C VAL A 577 24.95 2.14 -15.66
N LEU A 578 25.18 0.82 -15.57
CA LEU A 578 25.97 0.25 -14.48
C LEU A 578 27.43 0.72 -14.50
N GLU A 579 28.00 0.93 -15.68
CA GLU A 579 29.34 1.51 -15.85
C GLU A 579 29.35 2.98 -15.38
N LEU A 580 28.36 3.76 -15.82
CA LEU A 580 28.21 5.17 -15.47
C LEU A 580 28.11 5.39 -13.97
N VAL A 581 27.35 4.55 -13.26
CA VAL A 581 27.22 4.64 -11.80
C VAL A 581 28.32 3.89 -11.04
N GLY A 582 29.32 3.32 -11.73
CA GLY A 582 30.45 2.60 -11.09
C GLY A 582 30.02 1.36 -10.30
N LEU A 583 29.04 0.60 -10.83
CA LEU A 583 28.57 -0.67 -10.27
C LEU A 583 28.92 -1.89 -11.11
N ARG A 584 29.38 -1.72 -12.35
CA ARG A 584 29.61 -2.82 -13.29
C ARG A 584 30.49 -3.93 -12.73
N GLU A 585 31.70 -3.58 -12.30
CA GLU A 585 32.67 -4.54 -11.74
C GLU A 585 32.12 -5.21 -10.48
N ARG A 586 31.44 -4.45 -9.63
CA ARG A 586 30.83 -4.98 -8.40
C ARG A 586 29.76 -6.02 -8.72
N VAL A 587 28.89 -5.75 -9.69
CA VAL A 587 27.85 -6.68 -10.13
C VAL A 587 28.48 -7.91 -10.79
N ASP A 588 29.45 -7.73 -11.69
CA ASP A 588 30.14 -8.84 -12.36
C ASP A 588 30.92 -9.74 -11.39
N ALA A 589 31.38 -9.21 -10.25
CA ALA A 589 32.03 -9.96 -9.19
C ALA A 589 31.08 -10.78 -8.30
N LEU A 590 29.77 -10.55 -8.38
CA LEU A 590 28.79 -11.35 -7.62
C LEU A 590 28.59 -12.72 -8.28
N PRO A 591 28.34 -13.79 -7.49
CA PRO A 591 28.26 -15.16 -8.02
C PRO A 591 27.29 -15.36 -9.20
N GLU A 592 26.16 -14.64 -9.20
CA GLU A 592 25.14 -14.73 -10.25
C GLU A 592 24.99 -13.43 -11.06
N GLY A 593 25.93 -12.49 -10.93
CA GLY A 593 25.86 -11.20 -11.62
C GLY A 593 24.55 -10.46 -11.35
N LEU A 594 23.87 -10.03 -12.43
CA LEU A 594 22.55 -9.39 -12.39
C LEU A 594 21.45 -10.23 -11.72
N ARG A 595 21.59 -11.55 -11.67
CA ARG A 595 20.61 -12.44 -11.02
C ARG A 595 20.85 -12.61 -9.53
N SER A 596 21.94 -12.05 -9.00
CA SER A 596 22.26 -12.15 -7.59
C SER A 596 21.15 -11.54 -6.75
N SER A 597 20.68 -12.31 -5.77
CA SER A 597 19.59 -11.94 -4.87
C SER A 597 20.04 -10.86 -3.88
N LEU A 598 19.19 -9.86 -3.70
CA LEU A 598 19.30 -8.79 -2.72
C LEU A 598 18.28 -9.01 -1.60
N LEU A 599 18.70 -8.72 -0.39
CA LEU A 599 17.77 -8.49 0.73
C LEU A 599 17.20 -7.07 0.67
N PRO A 600 16.08 -6.77 1.35
CA PRO A 600 15.55 -5.40 1.44
C PRO A 600 16.55 -4.39 2.02
N SER A 601 17.50 -4.86 2.83
CA SER A 601 18.62 -4.05 3.35
C SER A 601 19.65 -3.67 2.28
N GLY A 602 19.57 -4.24 1.08
CA GLY A 602 20.54 -4.09 -0.01
C GLY A 602 21.69 -5.10 0.01
N TRP A 603 21.82 -5.93 1.05
CA TRP A 603 22.86 -6.96 1.10
C TRP A 603 22.82 -7.89 -0.12
N PRO A 604 23.96 -8.21 -0.78
CA PRO A 604 25.34 -7.98 -0.36
C PRO A 604 25.98 -6.65 -0.84
N LEU A 605 25.19 -5.70 -1.31
CA LEU A 605 25.68 -4.37 -1.67
C LEU A 605 25.96 -3.55 -0.42
N ARG A 606 27.02 -2.73 -0.47
CA ARG A 606 27.26 -1.68 0.51
C ARG A 606 26.22 -0.56 0.33
N GLU A 607 25.99 0.27 1.35
CA GLU A 607 25.00 1.35 1.27
C GLU A 607 25.22 2.28 0.07
N ALA A 608 26.47 2.69 -0.16
CA ALA A 608 26.84 3.51 -1.32
C ALA A 608 26.56 2.79 -2.67
N GLU A 609 26.80 1.47 -2.73
CA GLU A 609 26.50 0.66 -3.90
C GLU A 609 24.98 0.54 -4.11
N ALA A 610 24.21 0.36 -3.04
CA ALA A 610 22.75 0.32 -3.09
C ALA A 610 22.15 1.68 -3.54
N ARG A 611 22.72 2.82 -3.10
CA ARG A 611 22.33 4.15 -3.59
C ARG A 611 22.61 4.32 -5.09
N ARG A 612 23.79 3.88 -5.56
CA ARG A 612 24.11 3.86 -7.00
C ARG A 612 23.13 2.99 -7.78
N LEU A 613 22.66 1.90 -7.19
CA LEU A 613 21.67 1.01 -7.84
C LEU A 613 20.32 1.71 -8.02
N MET A 614 19.87 2.46 -7.01
CA MET A 614 18.67 3.31 -7.12
C MET A 614 18.82 4.39 -8.19
N LEU A 615 20.00 5.00 -8.29
CA LEU A 615 20.29 5.96 -9.36
C LEU A 615 20.28 5.29 -10.75
N ALA A 616 20.89 4.12 -10.88
CA ALA A 616 20.86 3.33 -12.11
C ALA A 616 19.43 2.99 -12.55
N GLN A 617 18.58 2.59 -11.60
CA GLN A 617 17.16 2.33 -11.84
C GLN A 617 16.46 3.57 -12.42
N ALA A 618 16.70 4.76 -11.84
CA ALA A 618 16.13 6.01 -12.34
C ALA A 618 16.64 6.38 -13.74
N LEU A 619 17.94 6.22 -14.00
CA LEU A 619 18.55 6.54 -15.30
C LEU A 619 18.07 5.62 -16.41
N LEU A 620 17.93 4.31 -16.13
CA LEU A 620 17.39 3.36 -17.09
C LEU A 620 15.98 3.76 -17.53
N ARG A 621 15.15 4.29 -16.62
CA ARG A 621 13.80 4.72 -16.94
C ARG A 621 13.74 5.88 -17.95
N ARG A 622 14.83 6.64 -18.14
CA ARG A 622 14.90 7.84 -19.00
C ARG A 622 13.73 8.80 -18.75
N PRO A 623 13.56 9.29 -17.50
CA PRO A 623 12.48 10.20 -17.17
C PRO A 623 12.63 11.53 -17.92
N ARG A 624 11.53 12.27 -18.06
CA ARG A 624 11.50 13.66 -18.56
C ARG A 624 11.81 14.67 -17.45
N LEU A 625 11.66 14.27 -16.19
CA LEU A 625 12.08 15.00 -14.99
C LEU A 625 12.77 14.05 -14.01
N LEU A 626 14.03 14.34 -13.69
CA LEU A 626 14.81 13.60 -12.71
C LEU A 626 14.96 14.44 -11.43
N ILE A 627 14.51 13.89 -10.31
CA ILE A 627 14.57 14.52 -8.99
C ILE A 627 15.51 13.70 -8.11
N LEU A 628 16.59 14.31 -7.65
CA LEU A 628 17.61 13.72 -6.80
C LEU A 628 17.62 14.43 -5.45
N ASP A 629 16.95 13.88 -4.44
CA ASP A 629 16.89 14.47 -3.10
C ASP A 629 17.96 13.84 -2.19
N GLY A 630 19.16 14.40 -2.20
CA GLY A 630 20.34 13.90 -1.49
C GLY A 630 20.84 12.54 -1.99
N ALA A 631 20.37 12.10 -3.16
CA ALA A 631 20.79 10.84 -3.77
C ALA A 631 22.23 10.87 -4.30
N LEU A 632 22.77 12.06 -4.59
CA LEU A 632 24.18 12.24 -4.98
C LEU A 632 25.12 12.26 -3.77
N ASP A 633 24.58 12.41 -2.57
CA ASP A 633 25.36 12.48 -1.35
C ASP A 633 25.84 11.08 -0.97
N GLY A 634 27.14 10.93 -0.70
CA GLY A 634 27.71 9.68 -0.20
C GLY A 634 27.73 8.53 -1.21
N LEU A 635 27.78 8.82 -2.52
CA LEU A 635 27.90 7.78 -3.55
C LEU A 635 29.21 6.99 -3.44
N GLY A 636 30.26 7.50 -2.79
CA GLY A 636 31.54 6.79 -2.61
C GLY A 636 32.28 6.48 -3.91
N LEU A 637 31.99 7.22 -4.98
CA LEU A 637 32.69 7.13 -6.27
C LEU A 637 34.06 7.79 -6.15
N ASN A 638 35.03 7.33 -6.95
CA ASN A 638 36.28 8.09 -7.13
C ASN A 638 36.01 9.38 -7.92
N ALA A 639 36.95 10.32 -7.87
CA ALA A 639 36.78 11.64 -8.49
C ALA A 639 36.43 11.57 -9.98
N GLU A 640 37.08 10.66 -10.73
CA GLU A 640 36.83 10.50 -12.16
C GLU A 640 35.43 9.95 -12.47
N ALA A 641 34.99 8.89 -11.78
CA ALA A 641 33.65 8.32 -11.99
C ALA A 641 32.56 9.28 -11.52
N HIS A 642 32.82 10.02 -10.43
CA HIS A 642 31.93 11.06 -9.96
C HIS A 642 31.79 12.18 -11.00
N ALA A 643 32.90 12.66 -11.57
CA ALA A 643 32.88 13.67 -12.63
C ALA A 643 32.13 13.18 -13.88
N ARG A 644 32.39 11.95 -14.34
CA ARG A 644 31.66 11.34 -15.48
C ARG A 644 30.16 11.24 -15.23
N LEU A 645 29.75 10.87 -14.02
CA LEU A 645 28.34 10.81 -13.64
C LEU A 645 27.70 12.21 -13.66
N LEU A 646 28.36 13.21 -13.09
CA LEU A 646 27.87 14.60 -13.10
C LEU A 646 27.80 15.15 -14.53
N ASP A 647 28.84 14.93 -15.35
CA ASP A 647 28.85 15.30 -16.77
C ASP A 647 27.61 14.74 -17.48
N HIS A 648 27.27 13.48 -17.25
CA HIS A 648 26.08 12.86 -17.83
C HIS A 648 24.76 13.46 -17.31
N LEU A 649 24.65 13.68 -15.99
CA LEU A 649 23.43 14.21 -15.37
C LEU A 649 23.13 15.65 -15.79
N PHE A 650 24.17 16.47 -15.90
CA PHE A 650 24.12 17.89 -16.20
C PHE A 650 24.35 18.23 -17.68
N ALA A 651 24.53 17.22 -18.56
CA ALA A 651 24.69 17.43 -19.98
C ALA A 651 23.54 18.28 -20.56
N ALA A 652 23.88 19.17 -21.49
CA ALA A 652 22.91 20.10 -22.10
C ALA A 652 21.87 19.38 -22.97
N ASP A 653 22.22 18.21 -23.51
CA ASP A 653 21.39 17.34 -24.33
C ASP A 653 20.73 16.21 -23.51
N ALA A 654 20.92 16.18 -22.19
CA ALA A 654 20.29 15.18 -21.34
C ALA A 654 18.75 15.25 -21.48
N PRO A 655 18.06 14.09 -21.56
CA PRO A 655 16.64 14.03 -21.93
C PRO A 655 15.67 14.45 -20.82
N TRP A 656 16.18 14.95 -19.69
CA TRP A 656 15.41 15.37 -18.52
C TRP A 656 15.65 16.82 -18.11
N THR A 657 14.64 17.40 -17.48
CA THR A 657 14.82 18.51 -16.54
C THR A 657 15.34 17.93 -15.22
N LEU A 658 16.30 18.60 -14.56
CA LEU A 658 16.95 18.06 -13.37
C LEU A 658 16.67 18.93 -12.15
N VAL A 659 16.28 18.31 -11.04
CA VAL A 659 16.19 18.95 -9.73
C VAL A 659 17.04 18.16 -8.74
N VAL A 660 18.07 18.78 -8.19
CA VAL A 660 18.98 18.17 -7.20
C VAL A 660 18.86 18.91 -5.88
N ILE A 661 18.70 18.18 -4.79
CA ILE A 661 18.96 18.65 -3.43
C ILE A 661 20.24 17.94 -2.96
N THR A 662 21.22 18.67 -2.45
CA THR A 662 22.48 18.09 -1.93
C THR A 662 22.95 18.84 -0.69
N VAL A 663 23.58 18.13 0.25
CA VAL A 663 24.22 18.76 1.41
C VAL A 663 25.68 19.12 1.17
N SER A 664 26.32 18.47 0.20
CA SER A 664 27.70 18.74 -0.21
C SER A 664 27.73 19.84 -1.26
N GLY A 665 28.43 20.94 -0.98
CA GLY A 665 28.83 21.91 -2.03
C GLY A 665 29.91 21.34 -2.97
N ASP A 666 30.38 20.12 -2.70
CA ASP A 666 31.48 19.44 -3.37
C ASP A 666 31.06 18.78 -4.70
N LEU A 667 30.22 19.45 -5.50
CA LEU A 667 29.96 19.15 -6.92
C LEU A 667 31.19 19.45 -7.80
N GLY A 668 32.40 19.42 -7.21
CA GLY A 668 33.67 19.87 -7.76
C GLY A 668 33.93 21.34 -7.45
N ALA A 669 35.03 21.63 -6.75
CA ALA A 669 35.53 22.97 -6.45
C ALA A 669 35.88 23.84 -7.69
N GLU A 670 35.70 23.31 -8.91
CA GLU A 670 35.79 24.04 -10.19
C GLU A 670 34.43 24.14 -10.93
N ARG A 671 33.33 23.62 -10.35
CA ARG A 671 32.00 23.54 -10.99
C ARG A 671 30.85 23.91 -10.05
N SER A 672 31.09 24.86 -9.14
CA SER A 672 30.02 25.76 -8.68
C SER A 672 29.50 26.65 -9.83
N GLU A 673 30.14 26.60 -11.01
CA GLU A 673 29.57 27.05 -12.27
C GLU A 673 28.39 26.17 -12.70
N VAL A 674 27.19 26.73 -12.63
CA VAL A 674 26.08 26.24 -13.43
C VAL A 674 26.38 26.56 -14.90
N VAL A 675 26.98 25.61 -15.61
CA VAL A 675 27.23 25.73 -17.05
C VAL A 675 25.95 25.40 -17.81
N GLY A 676 25.27 26.46 -18.25
CA GLY A 676 24.18 26.38 -19.22
C GLY A 676 23.59 27.77 -19.47
N PRO A 677 23.09 28.07 -20.68
CA PRO A 677 22.60 29.41 -21.06
C PRO A 677 21.43 29.96 -20.21
N LYS A 678 20.92 29.19 -19.23
CA LYS A 678 19.79 29.53 -18.34
C LYS A 678 19.95 29.06 -16.89
N ALA A 679 21.19 28.94 -16.40
CA ALA A 679 21.48 28.72 -14.99
C ALA A 679 20.75 29.68 -14.02
N ARG A 680 20.05 29.17 -13.00
CA ARG A 680 19.56 29.95 -11.84
C ARG A 680 19.99 29.25 -10.55
N VAL A 681 20.91 29.86 -9.81
CA VAL A 681 21.26 29.43 -8.45
C VAL A 681 20.36 30.19 -7.49
N LEU A 682 19.58 29.46 -6.68
CA LEU A 682 18.80 30.00 -5.57
C LEU A 682 19.51 29.55 -4.29
N GLU A 683 20.60 30.24 -3.94
CA GLU A 683 21.33 29.99 -2.69
C GLU A 683 20.55 30.66 -1.56
N THR A 684 20.25 29.94 -0.47
CA THR A 684 19.71 30.53 0.77
C THR A 684 19.94 29.58 1.95
N THR A 685 20.48 30.20 3.01
CA THR A 685 20.65 29.76 4.41
C THR A 685 21.61 28.60 4.69
N LYS A 686 22.84 28.93 5.11
CA LYS A 686 23.85 27.98 5.64
C LYS A 686 23.99 28.20 7.15
N THR A 687 23.52 27.25 7.95
CA THR A 687 23.73 27.15 9.40
C THR A 687 24.81 26.09 9.66
N VAL A 688 25.95 26.47 10.25
CA VAL A 688 27.05 25.53 10.56
C VAL A 688 27.44 25.64 12.03
N SER A 689 27.69 24.49 12.66
CA SER A 689 28.23 24.38 14.03
C SER A 689 29.56 23.64 13.97
N GLY A 690 30.66 24.27 14.39
CA GLY A 690 32.04 23.77 14.32
C GLY A 690 32.99 24.72 13.57
N ASP A 691 34.30 24.49 13.69
CA ASP A 691 35.34 25.31 13.05
C ASP A 691 35.44 24.99 11.54
N LEU A 692 35.53 26.04 10.73
CA LEU A 692 35.59 26.00 9.27
C LEU A 692 36.95 26.51 8.78
N GLY A 693 37.55 25.80 7.81
CA GLY A 693 38.77 26.23 7.13
C GLY A 693 38.57 27.43 6.18
N ALA A 694 39.55 27.68 5.29
CA ALA A 694 39.43 28.75 4.31
C ALA A 694 38.34 28.44 3.25
N GLU A 695 37.45 29.39 2.97
CA GLU A 695 36.34 29.25 2.02
C GLU A 695 36.47 30.18 0.80
N ARG A 696 36.05 29.71 -0.38
CA ARG A 696 35.95 30.52 -1.61
C ARG A 696 34.60 30.31 -2.29
N SER A 697 33.87 31.39 -2.58
CA SER A 697 32.58 31.43 -3.29
C SER A 697 32.71 32.30 -4.54
N GLU A 698 32.40 31.81 -5.74
CA GLU A 698 32.50 32.59 -6.98
C GLU A 698 31.26 32.37 -7.88
N VAL A 699 30.64 33.45 -8.39
CA VAL A 699 29.41 33.43 -9.20
C VAL A 699 29.64 34.17 -10.51
N VAL A 700 29.71 33.47 -11.65
CA VAL A 700 30.00 34.05 -12.97
C VAL A 700 28.88 33.77 -13.97
N GLY A 701 28.38 34.80 -14.67
CA GLY A 701 27.43 34.58 -15.79
C GLY A 701 26.66 35.81 -16.32
N PRO A 702 26.07 35.72 -17.53
CA PRO A 702 25.41 36.85 -18.22
C PRO A 702 24.15 37.39 -17.52
N LYS A 703 23.57 36.61 -16.60
CA LYS A 703 22.42 36.98 -15.76
C LYS A 703 22.59 36.56 -14.29
N ALA A 704 23.82 36.48 -13.78
CA ALA A 704 24.09 36.14 -12.38
C ALA A 704 23.27 37.03 -11.42
N ARG A 705 22.49 36.39 -10.54
CA ARG A 705 21.67 37.04 -9.51
C ARG A 705 21.76 36.23 -8.22
N VAL A 706 22.16 36.87 -7.13
CA VAL A 706 22.07 36.35 -5.77
C VAL A 706 20.91 37.10 -5.09
N LEU A 707 19.88 36.36 -4.67
CA LEU A 707 18.60 36.94 -4.23
C LEU A 707 18.57 37.19 -2.72
N GLU A 708 19.13 36.30 -1.90
CA GLU A 708 19.17 36.46 -0.43
C GLU A 708 20.21 35.47 0.14
N THR A 709 21.07 35.90 1.05
CA THR A 709 22.09 35.03 1.66
C THR A 709 22.14 35.26 3.16
N THR A 710 21.45 34.43 3.94
CA THR A 710 21.61 34.40 5.39
C THR A 710 22.64 33.33 5.77
N ARG A 711 23.66 33.63 6.56
CA ARG A 711 24.65 32.65 7.03
C ARG A 711 24.83 32.80 8.52
N THR A 712 24.74 31.70 9.26
CA THR A 712 25.01 31.69 10.70
C THR A 712 26.03 30.59 11.02
N VAL A 713 27.20 30.97 11.51
CA VAL A 713 28.29 30.06 11.89
C VAL A 713 28.47 30.11 13.40
N SER A 714 28.60 28.95 14.05
CA SER A 714 28.97 28.83 15.45
C SER A 714 30.28 28.04 15.58
N GLY A 715 31.40 28.75 15.67
CA GLY A 715 32.79 28.24 15.57
C GLY A 715 33.70 29.22 14.82
N ASP A 716 34.99 28.93 14.78
CA ASP A 716 35.98 29.78 14.07
C ASP A 716 35.90 29.55 12.56
N LEU A 717 36.01 30.62 11.75
CA LEU A 717 35.98 30.60 10.29
C LEU A 717 37.31 31.12 9.75
N GLY A 718 37.98 30.34 8.89
CA GLY A 718 39.25 30.71 8.25
C GLY A 718 39.14 31.89 7.25
N ALA A 719 40.12 32.00 6.34
CA ALA A 719 40.10 33.06 5.31
C ALA A 719 38.98 32.82 4.28
N GLU A 720 38.21 33.85 3.96
CA GLU A 720 37.07 33.78 3.04
C GLU A 720 37.26 34.64 1.81
N ARG A 721 36.86 34.15 0.64
CA ARG A 721 36.82 34.95 -0.59
C ARG A 721 35.50 34.76 -1.34
N SER A 722 34.72 35.82 -1.53
CA SER A 722 33.47 35.84 -2.29
C SER A 722 33.61 36.71 -3.54
N GLU A 723 33.28 36.22 -4.74
CA GLU A 723 33.43 36.97 -5.99
C GLU A 723 32.20 36.81 -6.92
N VAL A 724 31.65 37.89 -7.47
CA VAL A 724 30.46 37.87 -8.35
C VAL A 724 30.75 38.65 -9.63
N VAL A 725 30.82 37.98 -10.78
CA VAL A 725 31.27 38.57 -12.06
C VAL A 725 30.19 38.47 -13.14
N GLY A 726 29.74 39.61 -13.70
CA GLY A 726 28.84 39.58 -14.85
C GLY A 726 28.23 40.93 -15.28
N PRO A 727 27.73 41.05 -16.53
CA PRO A 727 27.21 42.30 -17.10
C PRO A 727 25.97 42.88 -16.37
N LYS A 728 25.30 42.08 -15.53
CA LYS A 728 24.16 42.47 -14.68
C LYS A 728 24.27 41.92 -13.25
N ALA A 729 25.49 41.73 -12.73
CA ALA A 729 25.71 41.22 -11.37
C ALA A 729 24.90 42.00 -10.32
N ARG A 730 24.14 41.29 -9.49
CA ARG A 730 23.34 41.85 -8.39
C ARG A 730 23.40 40.94 -7.17
N VAL A 731 23.68 41.55 -6.02
CA VAL A 731 23.51 40.96 -4.69
C VAL A 731 22.41 41.76 -3.99
N LEU A 732 21.30 41.10 -3.65
CA LEU A 732 20.11 41.75 -3.07
C LEU A 732 20.23 41.91 -1.55
N GLU A 733 20.55 40.84 -0.82
CA GLU A 733 20.63 40.89 0.63
C GLU A 733 21.60 39.83 1.17
N THR A 734 22.51 40.24 2.05
CA THR A 734 23.51 39.37 2.68
C THR A 734 23.45 39.58 4.19
N THR A 735 23.04 38.59 4.97
CA THR A 735 23.08 38.63 6.43
C THR A 735 24.03 37.56 6.94
N LYS A 736 25.11 37.93 7.62
CA LYS A 736 26.13 37.00 8.13
C LYS A 736 26.31 37.14 9.62
N THR A 737 26.07 36.08 10.38
CA THR A 737 26.32 36.02 11.81
C THR A 737 27.39 34.95 12.11
N VAL A 738 28.52 35.32 12.71
CA VAL A 738 29.56 34.38 13.13
C VAL A 738 29.71 34.47 14.64
N SER A 739 29.54 33.35 15.35
CA SER A 739 29.86 33.25 16.77
C SER A 739 31.17 32.48 16.97
N GLY A 740 32.28 33.17 16.74
CA GLY A 740 33.67 32.69 16.72
C GLY A 740 34.59 33.69 16.01
N ASP A 741 35.87 33.36 15.83
CA ASP A 741 36.84 34.19 15.11
C ASP A 741 36.64 34.06 13.58
N LEU A 742 36.91 35.13 12.83
CA LEU A 742 36.85 35.16 11.37
C LEU A 742 38.19 35.59 10.79
N GLY A 743 38.78 34.77 9.92
CA GLY A 743 40.04 35.06 9.23
C GLY A 743 39.95 36.21 8.21
N ALA A 744 40.91 36.29 7.28
CA ALA A 744 40.92 37.34 6.26
C ALA A 744 39.75 37.16 5.27
N GLU A 745 38.94 38.20 5.05
CA GLU A 745 37.77 38.16 4.16
C GLU A 745 38.00 39.03 2.92
N ARG A 746 37.67 38.53 1.73
CA ARG A 746 37.69 39.30 0.49
C ARG A 746 36.38 39.14 -0.29
N SER A 747 35.62 40.21 -0.50
CA SER A 747 34.34 40.19 -1.22
C SER A 747 34.39 41.09 -2.45
N GLU A 748 34.23 40.58 -3.66
CA GLU A 748 34.43 41.33 -4.91
C GLU A 748 33.22 41.19 -5.85
N VAL A 749 32.65 42.30 -6.34
CA VAL A 749 31.53 42.29 -7.30
C VAL A 749 31.92 43.06 -8.55
N VAL A 750 32.09 42.37 -9.68
CA VAL A 750 32.67 42.93 -10.91
C VAL A 750 31.65 42.96 -12.04
N GLY A 751 31.36 44.15 -12.58
CA GLY A 751 30.56 44.29 -13.79
C GLY A 751 30.05 45.70 -14.11
N PRO A 752 29.73 46.00 -15.39
CA PRO A 752 29.30 47.32 -15.86
C PRO A 752 28.02 47.89 -15.21
N LYS A 753 27.25 47.06 -14.48
CA LYS A 753 26.05 47.44 -13.71
C LYS A 753 26.00 46.78 -12.32
N ALA A 754 27.15 46.48 -11.73
CA ALA A 754 27.24 45.86 -10.41
C ALA A 754 26.45 46.66 -9.35
N ARG A 755 25.64 45.96 -8.54
CA ARG A 755 24.90 46.55 -7.41
C ARG A 755 24.92 45.62 -6.20
N VAL A 756 25.15 46.21 -5.04
CA VAL A 756 24.96 45.59 -3.72
C VAL A 756 23.90 46.43 -2.99
N LEU A 757 22.80 45.79 -2.59
CA LEU A 757 21.64 46.47 -1.97
C LEU A 757 21.80 46.57 -0.46
N GLU A 758 21.98 45.45 0.24
CA GLU A 758 22.07 45.46 1.69
C GLU A 758 22.99 44.34 2.21
N THR A 759 23.88 44.69 3.14
CA THR A 759 24.81 43.75 3.79
C THR A 759 24.80 43.98 5.29
N THR A 760 24.38 42.99 6.07
CA THR A 760 24.40 43.01 7.54
C THR A 760 25.35 41.93 8.07
N LYS A 761 26.33 42.32 8.88
CA LYS A 761 27.36 41.41 9.42
C LYS A 761 27.48 41.56 10.94
N THR A 762 27.39 40.45 11.67
CA THR A 762 27.59 40.37 13.13
C THR A 762 28.64 39.31 13.43
N VAL A 763 29.78 39.66 14.03
CA VAL A 763 30.84 38.71 14.42
C VAL A 763 31.07 38.82 15.92
N SER A 764 31.01 37.70 16.65
CA SER A 764 31.19 37.71 18.10
C SER A 764 32.65 37.58 18.57
N GLY A 765 33.56 37.11 17.72
CA GLY A 765 35.01 36.99 17.95
C GLY A 765 35.85 38.01 17.16
N ASP A 766 37.13 37.69 16.95
CA ASP A 766 38.09 38.54 16.24
C ASP A 766 37.89 38.48 14.72
N LEU A 767 38.28 39.54 14.00
CA LEU A 767 38.14 39.65 12.55
C LEU A 767 39.48 40.00 11.90
N GLY A 768 39.97 39.13 11.02
CA GLY A 768 41.16 39.33 10.20
C GLY A 768 40.99 40.43 9.14
N ALA A 769 41.98 40.56 8.25
CA ALA A 769 41.98 41.60 7.21
C ALA A 769 40.76 41.46 6.27
N GLU A 770 39.91 42.49 6.19
CA GLU A 770 38.73 42.51 5.33
C GLU A 770 38.94 43.42 4.12
N ARG A 771 38.55 42.96 2.93
CA ARG A 771 38.60 43.73 1.68
C ARG A 771 37.34 43.50 0.85
N SER A 772 36.50 44.52 0.76
CA SER A 772 35.26 44.45 -0.01
C SER A 772 35.29 45.45 -1.17
N GLU A 773 35.20 44.98 -2.42
CA GLU A 773 35.34 45.80 -3.64
C GLU A 773 34.16 45.60 -4.59
N VAL A 774 33.64 46.70 -5.16
CA VAL A 774 32.63 46.67 -6.22
C VAL A 774 33.19 47.40 -7.43
N VAL A 775 33.50 46.66 -8.50
CA VAL A 775 34.28 47.15 -9.64
C VAL A 775 33.39 47.28 -10.87
N GLY A 776 33.22 48.52 -11.36
CA GLY A 776 32.57 48.78 -12.65
C GLY A 776 32.06 50.22 -12.84
N PRO A 777 31.87 50.67 -14.09
CA PRO A 777 31.54 52.06 -14.45
C PRO A 777 30.22 52.62 -13.86
N LYS A 778 29.36 51.77 -13.27
CA LYS A 778 28.11 52.16 -12.59
C LYS A 778 27.91 51.44 -11.25
N ALA A 779 28.99 51.10 -10.56
CA ALA A 779 28.95 50.46 -9.24
C ALA A 779 28.14 51.31 -8.24
N ARG A 780 27.28 50.65 -7.44
CA ARG A 780 26.55 51.27 -6.33
C ARG A 780 26.46 50.30 -5.14
N VAL A 781 26.75 50.82 -3.96
CA VAL A 781 26.49 50.19 -2.65
C VAL A 781 25.43 51.06 -1.96
N LEU A 782 24.36 50.45 -1.45
CA LEU A 782 23.23 51.20 -0.86
C LEU A 782 23.29 51.24 0.66
N GLU A 783 23.47 50.10 1.34
CA GLU A 783 23.50 50.07 2.81
C GLU A 783 24.38 48.92 3.34
N THR A 784 25.18 49.21 4.38
CA THR A 784 26.08 48.24 5.03
C THR A 784 26.07 48.45 6.54
N THR A 785 25.75 47.40 7.29
CA THR A 785 25.75 47.43 8.76
C THR A 785 26.68 46.35 9.30
N LYS A 786 27.64 46.73 10.15
CA LYS A 786 28.65 45.83 10.71
C LYS A 786 28.75 45.97 12.22
N THR A 787 28.73 44.84 12.92
CA THR A 787 28.94 44.75 14.37
C THR A 787 29.98 43.67 14.68
N VAL A 788 31.00 44.00 15.47
CA VAL A 788 32.09 43.09 15.87
C VAL A 788 32.35 43.28 17.36
N SER A 789 32.33 42.20 18.16
CA SER A 789 32.50 42.26 19.63
C SER A 789 33.86 41.78 20.17
N GLY A 790 34.86 41.48 19.33
CA GLY A 790 36.22 41.07 19.71
C GLY A 790 37.20 42.18 20.13
N ASP A 791 38.45 41.80 20.45
CA ASP A 791 39.49 42.60 21.12
C ASP A 791 39.97 43.80 20.24
N PRO A 792 40.09 45.05 20.76
CA PRO A 792 40.33 46.23 19.91
C PRO A 792 41.68 46.25 19.18
N GLN A 793 42.67 45.44 19.59
CA GLN A 793 44.04 45.48 19.06
C GLN A 793 44.24 44.66 17.77
N LEU A 794 43.29 43.79 17.39
CA LEU A 794 43.35 42.94 16.19
C LEU A 794 42.45 43.42 15.04
N ARG A 795 41.79 44.58 15.17
CA ARG A 795 40.90 45.12 14.14
C ARG A 795 41.69 45.56 12.90
N GLY A 796 41.64 44.76 11.83
CA GLY A 796 42.12 45.17 10.51
C GLY A 796 41.35 46.41 9.99
N ARG A 797 42.08 47.38 9.41
CA ARG A 797 41.49 48.52 8.69
C ARG A 797 40.75 47.99 7.45
N GLY A 798 39.42 48.04 7.46
CA GLY A 798 38.59 47.80 6.28
C GLY A 798 38.18 49.12 5.65
N ASP A 799 38.79 49.48 4.53
CA ASP A 799 38.36 50.59 3.67
C ASP A 799 37.49 50.03 2.53
N LEU A 800 36.24 50.50 2.42
CA LEU A 800 35.36 50.28 1.27
C LEU A 800 35.62 51.41 0.27
N ASP A 801 36.39 51.13 -0.78
CA ASP A 801 36.83 52.14 -1.75
C ASP A 801 36.15 51.87 -3.11
N PRO A 802 35.13 52.64 -3.53
CA PRO A 802 34.56 52.54 -4.86
C PRO A 802 35.58 53.12 -5.86
N ARG A 803 36.41 52.27 -6.46
CA ARG A 803 37.38 52.71 -7.45
C ARG A 803 36.74 52.84 -8.84
N PRO A 804 36.72 54.03 -9.46
CA PRO A 804 36.60 54.11 -10.90
C PRO A 804 37.87 53.51 -11.52
N SER A 805 37.70 52.66 -12.53
CA SER A 805 38.78 52.02 -13.28
C SER A 805 39.76 53.03 -13.88
#